data_AF-A0AAP9H2Q4-F1
#
_entry.id   AF-A0AAP9H2Q4-F1
#
_cell.length_a   1.000
_cell.length_b   1.000
_cell.length_c   1.000
_cell.angle_alpha   90.00
_cell.angle_beta   90.00
_cell.angle_gamma   90.00
#
_symmetry.space_group_name_H-M   'P 1'
#
loop_
_entity.id
_entity.type
_entity.pdbx_description
1 polymer ?
#
loop_
_entity_poly.entity_id
_entity_poly.type
_entity_poly.pdbx_seq_one_letter_code
_entity_poly.pdbx_strand_id
1 'polypeptide(L)'
;MRLLELAEQNRKEANKLLNPKTKSALGQFMTPGPICLFMASLFDNIESDVKLLDPGCGVGSLSAAFVDRALSLGVEKIELDVYDIEEVMLPFLDKTLKSCANEFGEKFSHKINTKDYIIETSLRIKNLFDPEEIETYSHVIMNPPYKKILSSSPHRISMSNAGIETVNLYSGFVALALKQLKSGGELVAIIPRSFCNGPYYQPFREQLLSETSIKKIHIFDSRKTAFAEDEVLQENIIIHCIKGVSQGEVTITSSPTSDFHLDEETGQITATDMTQRQVSIDKIVNSTDKQKFIHIAASPREQDIVERLSPFTSTLDDLKIQVSTGPVVNFRLRDDLRETLDAESVPLLFPQHLNGKVHWPLDGKKPNAIRVSDSSRPWLWKNEGYFLIIKRFSSKEEKRRIVATLYDSSLPGDLIGFENKTNVFHIKKVGMDADLARGLYVYLNCTLLDKYYRQFGGHTQINASDLRSIHYPPLEILRKIGSELDSEVLSQNQIDEIINRELDLMTEGKTTDPLKAQEKIEQSLEILRLLGMPRPQINERSALTLLALLDLHPDGCWSKIQRPMIGVTPIMDWCRDVYGKEYAPNTRETFRRQTLHQFCDGGVALYNPDEPNRAVNSPKACYQIAPELHSVLLTYGTPEWDESLKGHMGNISTLVEQYAMARKMEMIPLKLNDGTDLTLSPGAHSQLIKDIIVEFGPRFAPEAEVIYIGDTGAKEDHFRKERLAELGVTVNRKGKLPDVVLYWEERNWLLLIESVTSHGPVDGKRHGELAKLFANAKPGLVYVTAFPDRKVMAKYLMDLSWETEVWVADAPTHMIHLNGDRFLGPHT
;
A
#
# COMPACT_ATOMS: atom_id res chain seq x y z
N MET A 1 -8.03 13.31 17.52
CA MET A 1 -7.29 12.07 17.87
C MET A 1 -7.83 11.39 19.14
N ARG A 2 -8.60 12.09 20.00
CA ARG A 2 -9.22 11.48 21.20
C ARG A 2 -10.46 10.64 20.88
N LEU A 3 -11.26 11.02 19.87
CA LEU A 3 -12.50 10.31 19.52
C LEU A 3 -12.21 8.96 18.87
N LEU A 4 -11.27 8.92 17.92
CA LEU A 4 -10.92 7.68 17.22
C LEU A 4 -10.26 6.65 18.17
N GLU A 5 -9.44 7.09 19.12
CA GLU A 5 -8.87 6.20 20.15
C GLU A 5 -9.95 5.56 21.02
N LEU A 6 -10.97 6.33 21.44
CA LEU A 6 -12.11 5.80 22.19
C LEU A 6 -12.91 4.81 21.35
N ALA A 7 -13.21 5.14 20.09
CA ALA A 7 -13.94 4.26 19.19
C ALA A 7 -13.17 2.95 18.95
N GLU A 8 -11.84 3.00 18.86
CA GLU A 8 -10.97 1.83 18.72
C GLU A 8 -10.96 0.96 19.99
N GLN A 9 -10.98 1.56 21.18
CA GLN A 9 -11.17 0.82 22.43
C GLN A 9 -12.53 0.12 22.47
N ASN A 10 -13.61 0.87 22.17
CA ASN A 10 -14.96 0.34 22.09
C ASN A 10 -15.06 -0.80 21.06
N ARG A 11 -14.40 -0.68 19.89
CA ARG A 11 -14.33 -1.72 18.85
C ARG A 11 -13.71 -3.01 19.40
N LYS A 12 -12.58 -2.91 20.10
CA LYS A 12 -11.88 -4.05 20.70
C LYS A 12 -12.70 -4.72 21.80
N GLU A 13 -13.46 -3.96 22.58
CA GLU A 13 -14.36 -4.50 23.61
C GLU A 13 -15.59 -5.17 23.00
N ALA A 14 -16.29 -4.50 22.10
CA ALA A 14 -17.48 -5.05 21.43
C ALA A 14 -17.16 -6.32 20.65
N ASN A 15 -16.01 -6.37 19.97
CA ASN A 15 -15.56 -7.57 19.25
C ASN A 15 -15.40 -8.80 20.15
N LYS A 16 -15.11 -8.64 21.44
CA LYS A 16 -15.03 -9.78 22.39
C LYS A 16 -16.40 -10.35 22.77
N LEU A 17 -17.45 -9.54 22.63
CA LEU A 17 -18.82 -9.90 22.98
C LEU A 17 -19.58 -10.52 21.79
N LEU A 18 -19.09 -10.30 20.57
CA LEU A 18 -19.66 -10.89 19.37
C LEU A 18 -19.44 -12.38 19.30
N ASN A 19 -20.49 -13.13 18.94
CA ASN A 19 -20.37 -14.53 18.57
C ASN A 19 -19.68 -14.64 17.19
N PRO A 20 -18.55 -15.36 17.06
CA PRO A 20 -17.84 -15.52 15.78
C PRO A 20 -18.71 -16.09 14.65
N LYS A 21 -19.71 -16.92 14.98
CA LYS A 21 -20.68 -17.44 14.00
C LYS A 21 -21.61 -16.35 13.46
N THR A 22 -22.01 -15.41 14.31
CA THR A 22 -22.87 -14.27 13.93
C THR A 22 -22.11 -13.28 13.05
N LYS A 23 -20.82 -13.02 13.35
CA LYS A 23 -19.94 -12.16 12.54
C LYS A 23 -19.82 -12.65 11.09
N SER A 24 -19.53 -13.94 10.91
CA SER A 24 -19.49 -14.57 9.57
C SER A 24 -20.87 -14.62 8.91
N ALA A 25 -21.94 -14.86 9.69
CA ALA A 25 -23.30 -14.92 9.17
C ALA A 25 -23.82 -13.56 8.70
N LEU A 26 -23.43 -12.44 9.32
CA LEU A 26 -23.82 -11.09 8.90
C LEU A 26 -22.86 -10.50 7.87
N GLY A 27 -21.65 -11.04 7.75
CA GLY A 27 -20.61 -10.50 6.87
C GLY A 27 -20.08 -9.14 7.34
N GLN A 28 -20.20 -8.83 8.64
CA GLN A 28 -19.75 -7.57 9.24
C GLN A 28 -18.27 -7.67 9.63
N PHE A 29 -17.47 -6.72 9.13
CA PHE A 29 -16.06 -6.57 9.47
C PHE A 29 -15.84 -5.18 10.02
N MET A 30 -15.19 -5.08 11.18
CA MET A 30 -14.99 -3.79 11.84
C MET A 30 -13.73 -3.12 11.29
N THR A 31 -13.82 -1.83 10.97
CA THR A 31 -12.71 -1.08 10.38
C THR A 31 -11.70 -0.67 11.46
N PRO A 32 -10.40 -1.02 11.33
CA PRO A 32 -9.36 -0.56 12.25
C PRO A 32 -9.17 0.97 12.22
N GLY A 33 -8.77 1.55 13.35
CA GLY A 33 -8.49 2.98 13.49
C GLY A 33 -7.66 3.61 12.35
N PRO A 34 -6.49 3.05 11.97
CA PRO A 34 -5.69 3.57 10.84
C PRO A 34 -6.49 3.70 9.53
N ILE A 35 -7.29 2.68 9.18
CA ILE A 35 -8.11 2.73 7.96
C ILE A 35 -9.21 3.79 8.08
N CYS A 36 -9.83 3.95 9.27
CA CYS A 36 -10.82 4.99 9.50
C CYS A 36 -10.22 6.39 9.32
N LEU A 37 -9.02 6.61 9.85
CA LEU A 37 -8.26 7.86 9.70
C LEU A 37 -8.02 8.18 8.23
N PHE A 38 -7.56 7.20 7.46
CA PHE A 38 -7.31 7.38 6.03
C PHE A 38 -8.60 7.64 5.25
N MET A 39 -9.66 6.86 5.46
CA MET A 39 -10.95 7.08 4.79
C MET A 39 -11.52 8.47 5.06
N ALA A 40 -11.51 8.92 6.32
CA ALA A 40 -11.94 10.26 6.68
C ALA A 40 -11.07 11.35 6.01
N SER A 41 -9.80 11.05 5.73
CA SER A 41 -8.88 12.00 5.08
C SER A 41 -9.12 12.19 3.58
N LEU A 42 -9.89 11.31 2.93
CA LEU A 42 -10.11 11.35 1.48
C LEU A 42 -11.11 12.41 1.05
N PHE A 43 -12.03 12.81 1.93
CA PHE A 43 -13.03 13.83 1.64
C PHE A 43 -12.37 15.18 1.36
N ASP A 44 -12.77 15.81 0.25
CA ASP A 44 -12.20 17.06 -0.22
C ASP A 44 -12.98 18.27 0.34
N ASN A 45 -14.32 18.21 0.38
CA ASN A 45 -15.19 19.34 0.76
C ASN A 45 -15.96 19.12 2.07
N ILE A 46 -15.28 19.25 3.20
CA ILE A 46 -15.95 19.27 4.51
C ILE A 46 -16.18 20.74 4.93
N GLU A 47 -17.18 21.41 4.34
CA GLU A 47 -17.53 22.81 4.62
C GLU A 47 -18.87 22.98 5.38
N SER A 48 -18.95 24.06 6.17
CA SER A 48 -20.04 24.55 7.05
C SER A 48 -21.04 23.51 7.59
N ASP A 49 -22.05 23.14 6.80
CA ASP A 49 -23.14 22.25 7.20
C ASP A 49 -22.98 20.85 6.59
N VAL A 50 -22.50 19.90 7.40
CA VAL A 50 -22.37 18.50 7.02
C VAL A 50 -23.60 17.72 7.46
N LYS A 51 -24.21 17.02 6.51
CA LYS A 51 -25.12 15.90 6.78
C LYS A 51 -24.46 14.59 6.35
N LEU A 52 -24.09 13.76 7.33
CA LEU A 52 -23.29 12.55 7.18
C LEU A 52 -24.15 11.30 7.38
N LEU A 53 -23.95 10.31 6.52
CA LEU A 53 -24.52 8.97 6.64
C LEU A 53 -23.40 7.92 6.88
N ASP A 54 -23.57 7.11 7.92
CA ASP A 54 -22.73 5.92 8.21
C ASP A 54 -23.62 4.67 8.33
N PRO A 55 -23.89 3.97 7.20
CA PRO A 55 -24.74 2.79 7.19
C PRO A 55 -23.93 1.52 7.49
N GLY A 56 -24.37 0.74 8.48
CA GLY A 56 -23.60 -0.41 9.00
C GLY A 56 -22.43 0.02 9.88
N CYS A 57 -22.66 1.02 10.73
CA CYS A 57 -21.61 1.77 11.44
C CYS A 57 -20.88 0.99 12.55
N GLY A 58 -21.41 -0.14 13.01
CA GLY A 58 -20.89 -0.90 14.15
C GLY A 58 -20.82 -0.04 15.41
N VAL A 59 -19.62 0.12 15.95
CA VAL A 59 -19.36 0.97 17.14
C VAL A 59 -19.16 2.45 16.80
N GLY A 60 -19.30 2.85 15.53
CA GLY A 60 -19.15 4.23 15.06
C GLY A 60 -17.70 4.67 14.82
N SER A 61 -16.77 3.76 14.48
CA SER A 61 -15.36 4.11 14.25
C SER A 61 -15.14 5.05 13.07
N LEU A 62 -15.88 4.85 11.97
CA LEU A 62 -15.82 5.73 10.79
C LEU A 62 -16.45 7.10 11.09
N SER A 63 -17.62 7.10 11.72
CA SER A 63 -18.25 8.31 12.27
C SER A 63 -17.27 9.12 13.15
N ALA A 64 -16.61 8.48 14.12
CA ALA A 64 -15.65 9.15 15.01
C ALA A 64 -14.45 9.73 14.27
N ALA A 65 -13.89 9.02 13.28
CA ALA A 65 -12.78 9.51 12.47
C ALA A 65 -13.20 10.72 11.61
N PHE A 66 -14.40 10.69 11.02
CA PHE A 66 -14.92 11.82 10.26
C PHE A 66 -15.12 13.04 11.16
N VAL A 67 -15.74 12.88 12.33
CA VAL A 67 -15.97 13.98 13.28
C VAL A 67 -14.65 14.56 13.79
N ASP A 68 -13.65 13.72 14.12
CA ASP A 68 -12.31 14.17 14.51
C ASP A 68 -11.69 15.06 13.41
N ARG A 69 -11.86 14.69 12.12
CA ARG A 69 -11.37 15.49 11.00
C ARG A 69 -12.18 16.77 10.80
N ALA A 70 -13.49 16.71 10.86
CA ALA A 70 -14.36 17.88 10.76
C ALA A 70 -14.05 18.94 11.83
N LEU A 71 -13.77 18.51 13.07
CA LEU A 71 -13.30 19.39 14.15
C LEU A 71 -11.99 20.07 13.78
N SER A 72 -11.02 19.33 13.22
CA SER A 72 -9.73 19.90 12.83
C SER A 72 -9.83 20.93 11.69
N LEU A 73 -10.89 20.86 10.89
CA LEU A 73 -11.17 21.79 9.78
C LEU A 73 -12.09 22.96 10.19
N GLY A 74 -12.59 22.98 11.44
CA GLY A 74 -13.46 24.05 11.92
C GLY A 74 -14.88 24.04 11.33
N VAL A 75 -15.41 22.84 11.00
CA VAL A 75 -16.77 22.67 10.48
C VAL A 75 -17.80 23.23 11.47
N GLU A 76 -18.81 23.93 10.95
CA GLU A 76 -19.77 24.62 11.80
C GLU A 76 -20.81 23.67 12.40
N LYS A 77 -21.36 22.75 11.60
CA LYS A 77 -22.48 21.89 12.02
C LYS A 77 -22.37 20.50 11.42
N ILE A 78 -22.74 19.48 12.21
CA ILE A 78 -22.86 18.09 11.76
C ILE A 78 -24.22 17.52 12.16
N GLU A 79 -24.93 16.97 11.19
CA GLU A 79 -26.06 16.05 11.37
C GLU A 79 -25.63 14.65 10.94
N LEU A 80 -25.60 13.70 11.88
CA LEU A 80 -25.13 12.34 11.64
C LEU A 80 -26.26 11.32 11.75
N ASP A 81 -26.59 10.66 10.64
CA ASP A 81 -27.48 9.50 10.64
C ASP A 81 -26.63 8.21 10.59
N VAL A 82 -26.80 7.36 11.60
CA VAL A 82 -26.15 6.04 11.66
C VAL A 82 -27.17 4.92 11.61
N TYR A 83 -26.79 3.81 11.00
CA TYR A 83 -27.59 2.58 10.96
C TYR A 83 -26.78 1.41 11.48
N ASP A 84 -27.33 0.66 12.43
CA ASP A 84 -26.85 -0.68 12.76
C ASP A 84 -27.97 -1.55 13.34
N ILE A 85 -28.01 -2.81 12.96
CA ILE A 85 -29.03 -3.77 13.41
C ILE A 85 -28.55 -4.63 14.58
N GLU A 86 -27.25 -4.62 14.90
CA GLU A 86 -26.67 -5.49 15.92
C GLU A 86 -26.79 -4.86 17.31
N GLU A 87 -27.69 -5.41 18.13
CA GLU A 87 -27.99 -4.88 19.48
C GLU A 87 -26.75 -4.82 20.38
N VAL A 88 -25.80 -5.76 20.22
CA VAL A 88 -24.54 -5.78 20.98
C VAL A 88 -23.69 -4.54 20.72
N MET A 89 -23.81 -3.92 19.54
CA MET A 89 -23.02 -2.73 19.17
C MET A 89 -23.60 -1.43 19.71
N LEU A 90 -24.91 -1.37 19.91
CA LEU A 90 -25.63 -0.13 20.22
C LEU A 90 -25.11 0.60 21.48
N PRO A 91 -24.77 -0.06 22.61
CA PRO A 91 -24.20 0.64 23.76
C PRO A 91 -22.83 1.27 23.49
N PHE A 92 -22.01 0.61 22.66
CA PHE A 92 -20.70 1.12 22.28
C PHE A 92 -20.80 2.26 21.28
N LEU A 93 -21.72 2.15 20.32
CA LEU A 93 -22.07 3.20 19.38
C LEU A 93 -22.55 4.46 20.11
N ASP A 94 -23.51 4.32 21.03
CA ASP A 94 -24.02 5.43 21.84
C ASP A 94 -22.89 6.13 22.63
N LYS A 95 -21.98 5.34 23.23
CA LYS A 95 -20.80 5.89 23.92
C LYS A 95 -19.89 6.68 22.97
N THR A 96 -19.62 6.17 21.77
CA THR A 96 -18.83 6.86 20.75
C THR A 96 -19.49 8.17 20.31
N LEU A 97 -20.80 8.14 20.00
CA LEU A 97 -21.54 9.31 19.52
C LEU A 97 -21.74 10.38 20.60
N LYS A 98 -21.92 9.99 21.86
CA LYS A 98 -21.91 10.93 23.00
C LYS A 98 -20.56 11.63 23.13
N SER A 99 -19.46 10.92 22.93
CA SER A 99 -18.14 11.55 22.91
C SER A 99 -17.99 12.54 21.76
N CYS A 100 -18.50 12.20 20.57
CA CYS A 100 -18.53 13.12 19.43
C CYS A 100 -19.34 14.38 19.75
N ALA A 101 -20.53 14.22 20.34
CA ALA A 101 -21.38 15.33 20.76
C ALA A 101 -20.71 16.20 21.83
N ASN A 102 -20.01 15.61 22.79
CA ASN A 102 -19.33 16.35 23.85
C ASN A 102 -18.16 17.18 23.34
N GLU A 103 -17.37 16.66 22.39
CA GLU A 103 -16.23 17.39 21.82
C GLU A 103 -16.67 18.43 20.77
N PHE A 104 -17.78 18.21 20.06
CA PHE A 104 -18.31 19.13 19.04
C PHE A 104 -19.26 20.20 19.59
N GLY A 105 -19.99 19.90 20.65
CA GLY A 105 -20.95 20.82 21.29
C GLY A 105 -22.33 20.84 20.63
N GLU A 106 -23.10 21.90 20.87
CA GLU A 106 -24.53 22.02 20.50
C GLU A 106 -24.82 21.96 18.99
N LYS A 107 -23.79 22.13 18.15
CA LYS A 107 -23.90 22.09 16.69
C LYS A 107 -23.74 20.67 16.11
N PHE A 108 -23.64 19.65 16.97
CA PHE A 108 -23.68 18.25 16.59
C PHE A 108 -25.01 17.61 16.97
N SER A 109 -25.65 16.96 16.00
CA SER A 109 -26.81 16.12 16.25
C SER A 109 -26.62 14.76 15.60
N HIS A 110 -27.18 13.71 16.21
CA HIS A 110 -27.10 12.37 15.66
C HIS A 110 -28.41 11.61 15.84
N LYS A 111 -28.64 10.64 14.97
CA LYS A 111 -29.77 9.71 15.03
C LYS A 111 -29.30 8.28 14.81
N ILE A 112 -29.62 7.42 15.78
CA ILE A 112 -29.36 5.98 15.70
C ILE A 112 -30.61 5.30 15.14
N ASN A 113 -30.46 4.61 14.01
CA ASN A 113 -31.52 3.82 13.40
C ASN A 113 -31.20 2.32 13.55
N THR A 114 -32.07 1.57 14.23
CA THR A 114 -31.87 0.14 14.53
C THR A 114 -32.54 -0.81 13.54
N LYS A 115 -33.09 -0.27 12.45
CA LYS A 115 -33.78 -1.03 11.40
C LYS A 115 -32.79 -1.44 10.29
N ASP A 116 -33.18 -2.45 9.54
CA ASP A 116 -32.42 -2.90 8.36
C ASP A 116 -32.36 -1.78 7.30
N TYR A 117 -31.15 -1.27 7.07
CA TYR A 117 -30.89 -0.16 6.15
C TYR A 117 -31.35 -0.44 4.71
N ILE A 118 -31.16 -1.67 4.20
CA ILE A 118 -31.59 -2.02 2.83
C ILE A 118 -33.11 -1.97 2.76
N ILE A 119 -33.79 -2.60 3.70
CA ILE A 119 -35.26 -2.71 3.68
C ILE A 119 -35.90 -1.34 3.85
N GLU A 120 -35.49 -0.58 4.86
CA GLU A 120 -36.09 0.73 5.16
C GLU A 120 -35.81 1.75 4.05
N THR A 121 -34.56 1.83 3.58
CA THR A 121 -34.18 2.81 2.55
C THR A 121 -34.81 2.48 1.20
N SER A 122 -34.88 1.20 0.83
CA SER A 122 -35.54 0.80 -0.43
C SER A 122 -37.04 1.13 -0.41
N LEU A 123 -37.71 0.92 0.73
CA LEU A 123 -39.12 1.30 0.90
C LEU A 123 -39.30 2.81 0.82
N ARG A 124 -38.40 3.59 1.42
CA ARG A 124 -38.44 5.06 1.36
C ARG A 124 -38.26 5.56 -0.08
N ILE A 125 -37.26 5.05 -0.80
CA ILE A 125 -37.01 5.41 -2.21
C ILE A 125 -38.19 5.05 -3.11
N LYS A 126 -38.85 3.91 -2.86
CA LYS A 126 -40.04 3.51 -3.62
C LYS A 126 -41.23 4.45 -3.40
N ASN A 127 -41.41 4.93 -2.18
CA ASN A 127 -42.61 5.68 -1.77
C ASN A 127 -42.49 7.19 -1.98
N LEU A 128 -41.27 7.72 -2.09
CA LEU A 128 -41.03 9.15 -2.34
C LEU A 128 -40.91 9.40 -3.84
N PHE A 129 -41.63 10.42 -4.31
CA PHE A 129 -41.63 10.82 -5.72
C PHE A 129 -40.70 12.01 -5.98
N ASP A 130 -40.37 12.79 -4.95
CA ASP A 130 -39.49 13.94 -5.03
C ASP A 130 -38.04 13.51 -4.75
N PRO A 131 -37.10 13.68 -5.71
CA PRO A 131 -35.68 13.42 -5.50
C PRO A 131 -35.08 14.21 -4.32
N GLU A 132 -35.56 15.44 -4.04
CA GLU A 132 -35.01 16.27 -2.95
C GLU A 132 -35.31 15.68 -1.56
N GLU A 133 -36.37 14.87 -1.43
CA GLU A 133 -36.71 14.17 -0.18
C GLU A 133 -35.86 12.91 0.07
N ILE A 134 -35.18 12.43 -0.98
CA ILE A 134 -34.28 11.27 -0.95
C ILE A 134 -32.82 11.73 -0.85
N GLU A 135 -32.41 12.68 -1.69
CA GLU A 135 -31.05 13.19 -1.86
C GLU A 135 -30.62 14.17 -0.76
N THR A 136 -30.65 13.69 0.48
CA THR A 136 -30.50 14.56 1.66
C THR A 136 -29.07 14.61 2.23
N TYR A 137 -28.18 13.69 1.87
CA TYR A 137 -26.85 13.63 2.48
C TYR A 137 -25.80 14.36 1.66
N SER A 138 -24.93 15.08 2.37
CA SER A 138 -23.73 15.69 1.78
C SER A 138 -22.54 14.74 1.72
N HIS A 139 -22.45 13.83 2.70
CA HIS A 139 -21.32 12.96 2.89
C HIS A 139 -21.81 11.56 3.27
N VAL A 140 -21.13 10.54 2.75
CA VAL A 140 -21.35 9.14 3.12
C VAL A 140 -19.99 8.52 3.40
N ILE A 141 -19.83 7.91 4.57
CA ILE A 141 -18.65 7.11 4.91
C ILE A 141 -19.11 5.71 5.31
N MET A 142 -18.55 4.64 4.74
CA MET A 142 -19.06 3.29 5.05
C MET A 142 -18.06 2.15 4.92
N ASN A 143 -18.26 1.14 5.76
CA ASN A 143 -17.76 -0.22 5.57
C ASN A 143 -18.95 -1.18 5.60
N PRO A 144 -19.62 -1.42 4.45
CA PRO A 144 -20.85 -2.19 4.42
C PRO A 144 -20.60 -3.70 4.59
N PRO A 145 -21.62 -4.52 4.92
CA PRO A 145 -21.44 -5.96 5.12
C PRO A 145 -21.17 -6.72 3.82
N TYR A 146 -20.25 -7.69 3.85
CA TYR A 146 -19.82 -8.47 2.68
C TYR A 146 -20.51 -9.84 2.65
N LYS A 147 -21.69 -9.92 2.04
CA LYS A 147 -22.45 -11.18 1.97
C LYS A 147 -23.23 -11.31 0.67
N LYS A 148 -23.10 -12.48 0.03
CA LYS A 148 -23.90 -12.83 -1.15
C LYS A 148 -25.37 -12.94 -0.79
N ILE A 149 -26.22 -12.35 -1.63
CA ILE A 149 -27.66 -12.31 -1.45
C ILE A 149 -28.29 -13.42 -2.29
N LEU A 150 -29.25 -14.14 -1.69
CA LEU A 150 -30.06 -15.13 -2.40
C LEU A 150 -31.13 -14.42 -3.23
N SER A 151 -31.44 -14.93 -4.42
CA SER A 151 -32.40 -14.32 -5.34
C SER A 151 -33.81 -14.15 -4.75
N SER A 152 -34.19 -15.02 -3.81
CA SER A 152 -35.48 -15.01 -3.13
C SER A 152 -35.48 -14.24 -1.80
N SER A 153 -34.39 -13.59 -1.42
CA SER A 153 -34.31 -12.93 -0.11
C SER A 153 -35.13 -11.64 -0.06
N PRO A 154 -35.61 -11.22 1.12
CA PRO A 154 -36.23 -9.91 1.31
C PRO A 154 -35.34 -8.76 0.83
N HIS A 155 -34.02 -8.82 1.08
CA HIS A 155 -33.06 -7.83 0.59
C HIS A 155 -33.08 -7.70 -0.93
N ARG A 156 -33.11 -8.81 -1.69
CA ARG A 156 -33.12 -8.76 -3.16
C ARG A 156 -34.42 -8.15 -3.67
N ILE A 157 -35.55 -8.51 -3.09
CA ILE A 157 -36.87 -7.97 -3.46
C ILE A 157 -36.93 -6.46 -3.17
N SER A 158 -36.48 -6.03 -1.99
CA SER A 158 -36.46 -4.61 -1.60
C SER A 158 -35.58 -3.77 -2.53
N MET A 159 -34.35 -4.21 -2.83
CA MET A 159 -33.48 -3.45 -3.74
C MET A 159 -34.02 -3.38 -5.17
N SER A 160 -34.61 -4.47 -5.68
CA SER A 160 -35.24 -4.47 -7.01
C SER A 160 -36.40 -3.47 -7.09
N ASN A 161 -37.19 -3.33 -6.01
CA ASN A 161 -38.20 -2.27 -5.89
C ASN A 161 -37.62 -0.84 -5.92
N ALA A 162 -36.35 -0.66 -5.55
CA ALA A 162 -35.62 0.61 -5.64
C ALA A 162 -34.83 0.75 -6.97
N GLY A 163 -35.03 -0.16 -7.94
CA GLY A 163 -34.32 -0.16 -9.22
C GLY A 163 -32.87 -0.63 -9.13
N ILE A 164 -32.49 -1.37 -8.07
CA ILE A 164 -31.12 -1.82 -7.82
C ILE A 164 -31.03 -3.34 -8.01
N GLU A 165 -30.20 -3.74 -8.97
CA GLU A 165 -29.93 -5.16 -9.27
C GLU A 165 -28.51 -5.55 -8.85
N THR A 166 -28.40 -6.26 -7.73
CA THR A 166 -27.09 -6.67 -7.18
C THR A 166 -27.13 -8.03 -6.47
N VAL A 167 -25.99 -8.71 -6.45
CA VAL A 167 -25.82 -10.04 -5.84
C VAL A 167 -25.14 -10.02 -4.48
N ASN A 168 -24.72 -8.86 -3.97
CA ASN A 168 -24.02 -8.72 -2.70
C ASN A 168 -24.57 -7.54 -1.88
N LEU A 169 -24.57 -7.66 -0.55
CA LEU A 169 -25.02 -6.60 0.36
C LEU A 169 -24.20 -5.32 0.18
N TYR A 170 -22.86 -5.40 0.07
CA TYR A 170 -22.03 -4.19 0.01
C TYR A 170 -22.39 -3.28 -1.16
N SER A 171 -22.60 -3.85 -2.34
CA SER A 171 -22.96 -3.07 -3.53
C SER A 171 -24.41 -2.58 -3.44
N GLY A 172 -25.27 -3.26 -2.70
CA GLY A 172 -26.61 -2.76 -2.35
C GLY A 172 -26.56 -1.54 -1.43
N PHE A 173 -25.72 -1.57 -0.39
CA PHE A 173 -25.50 -0.45 0.52
C PHE A 173 -24.97 0.78 -0.22
N VAL A 174 -23.93 0.60 -1.05
CA VAL A 174 -23.38 1.70 -1.85
C VAL A 174 -24.42 2.24 -2.84
N ALA A 175 -25.13 1.37 -3.56
CA ALA A 175 -26.15 1.78 -4.54
C ALA A 175 -27.29 2.59 -3.92
N LEU A 176 -27.75 2.23 -2.72
CA LEU A 176 -28.75 3.00 -1.98
C LEU A 176 -28.18 4.33 -1.48
N ALA A 177 -26.96 4.34 -0.93
CA ALA A 177 -26.35 5.57 -0.47
C ALA A 177 -26.08 6.57 -1.60
N LEU A 178 -25.72 6.10 -2.80
CA LEU A 178 -25.63 6.94 -4.00
C LEU A 178 -26.96 7.61 -4.34
N LYS A 179 -28.09 6.89 -4.18
CA LYS A 179 -29.43 7.48 -4.36
C LYS A 179 -29.77 8.50 -3.29
N GLN A 180 -29.22 8.41 -2.08
CA GLN A 180 -29.48 9.37 -0.99
C GLN A 180 -28.48 10.53 -0.93
N LEU A 181 -27.41 10.48 -1.72
CA LEU A 181 -26.39 11.53 -1.79
C LEU A 181 -26.92 12.69 -2.67
N LYS A 182 -26.68 13.93 -2.25
CA LYS A 182 -26.99 15.12 -3.06
C LYS A 182 -26.02 15.27 -4.23
N SER A 183 -26.39 16.02 -5.27
CA SER A 183 -25.42 16.45 -6.29
C SER A 183 -24.27 17.24 -5.64
N GLY A 184 -23.03 16.91 -6.01
CA GLY A 184 -21.82 17.43 -5.36
C GLY A 184 -21.48 16.76 -4.02
N GLY A 185 -22.33 15.87 -3.50
CA GLY A 185 -22.03 15.10 -2.30
C GLY A 185 -20.95 14.05 -2.53
N GLU A 186 -20.27 13.68 -1.45
CA GLU A 186 -19.12 12.77 -1.48
C GLU A 186 -19.41 11.43 -0.79
N LEU A 187 -18.90 10.35 -1.37
CA LEU A 187 -18.97 9.00 -0.81
C LEU A 187 -17.57 8.41 -0.68
N VAL A 188 -17.21 7.95 0.51
CA VAL A 188 -16.00 7.16 0.76
C VAL A 188 -16.40 5.79 1.32
N ALA A 189 -16.02 4.72 0.63
CA ALA A 189 -16.37 3.36 1.03
C ALA A 189 -15.19 2.40 0.92
N ILE A 190 -15.07 1.47 1.87
CA ILE A 190 -14.19 0.31 1.77
C ILE A 190 -15.01 -0.92 1.36
N ILE A 191 -14.76 -1.44 0.15
CA ILE A 191 -15.56 -2.51 -0.45
C ILE A 191 -14.70 -3.55 -1.19
N PRO A 192 -15.18 -4.80 -1.36
CA PRO A 192 -14.44 -5.83 -2.08
C PRO A 192 -14.26 -5.49 -3.56
N ARG A 193 -13.03 -5.59 -4.08
CA ARG A 193 -12.66 -5.38 -5.50
C ARG A 193 -13.44 -6.24 -6.50
N SER A 194 -14.14 -7.27 -6.04
CA SER A 194 -14.94 -8.17 -6.88
C SER A 194 -15.99 -7.47 -7.75
N PHE A 195 -16.47 -6.26 -7.41
CA PHE A 195 -17.41 -5.53 -8.27
C PHE A 195 -16.77 -5.01 -9.56
N CYS A 196 -15.45 -4.85 -9.59
CA CYS A 196 -14.72 -4.34 -10.75
C CYS A 196 -14.87 -5.23 -11.99
N ASN A 197 -15.24 -6.50 -11.82
CA ASN A 197 -15.46 -7.44 -12.90
C ASN A 197 -16.70 -8.33 -12.69
N GLY A 198 -16.93 -9.24 -13.63
CA GLY A 198 -18.01 -10.22 -13.55
C GLY A 198 -19.39 -9.67 -13.96
N PRO A 199 -20.24 -10.53 -14.56
CA PRO A 199 -21.51 -10.09 -15.15
C PRO A 199 -22.55 -9.67 -14.11
N TYR A 200 -22.52 -10.28 -12.92
CA TYR A 200 -23.50 -9.98 -11.86
C TYR A 200 -23.34 -8.60 -11.22
N TYR A 201 -22.20 -7.94 -11.42
CA TYR A 201 -21.93 -6.59 -10.93
C TYR A 201 -22.05 -5.52 -12.02
N GLN A 202 -22.37 -5.90 -13.27
CA GLN A 202 -22.52 -4.94 -14.37
C GLN A 202 -23.53 -3.83 -14.05
N PRO A 203 -24.76 -4.11 -13.56
CA PRO A 203 -25.72 -3.04 -13.26
C PRO A 203 -25.21 -2.08 -12.18
N PHE A 204 -24.49 -2.59 -11.19
CA PHE A 204 -23.88 -1.77 -10.14
C PHE A 204 -22.77 -0.87 -10.69
N ARG A 205 -21.90 -1.38 -11.57
CA ARG A 205 -20.87 -0.57 -12.22
C ARG A 205 -21.47 0.52 -13.09
N GLU A 206 -22.51 0.20 -13.86
CA GLU A 206 -23.24 1.18 -14.68
C GLU A 206 -23.82 2.31 -13.84
N GLN A 207 -24.45 1.99 -12.70
CA GLN A 207 -24.95 3.01 -11.77
C GLN A 207 -23.82 3.86 -11.20
N LEU A 208 -22.78 3.23 -10.63
CA LEU A 208 -21.65 3.92 -10.02
C LEU A 208 -20.98 4.91 -10.99
N LEU A 209 -20.71 4.46 -12.22
CA LEU A 209 -19.99 5.24 -13.24
C LEU A 209 -20.86 6.33 -13.91
N SER A 210 -22.18 6.17 -13.92
CA SER A 210 -23.08 7.17 -14.51
C SER A 210 -23.51 8.24 -13.52
N GLU A 211 -23.63 7.91 -12.23
CA GLU A 211 -24.07 8.84 -11.19
C GLU A 211 -22.89 9.60 -10.54
N THR A 212 -21.66 9.08 -10.62
CA THR A 212 -20.51 9.66 -9.90
C THR A 212 -19.24 9.82 -10.72
N SER A 213 -18.42 10.79 -10.34
CA SER A 213 -17.00 10.85 -10.68
C SER A 213 -16.19 10.14 -9.61
N ILE A 214 -15.37 9.17 -10.02
CA ILE A 214 -14.38 8.56 -9.14
C ILE A 214 -13.21 9.53 -9.00
N LYS A 215 -12.81 9.87 -7.77
CA LYS A 215 -11.68 10.77 -7.48
C LYS A 215 -10.47 10.02 -7.00
N LYS A 216 -10.64 9.10 -6.05
CA LYS A 216 -9.53 8.35 -5.46
C LYS A 216 -9.87 6.87 -5.35
N ILE A 217 -8.89 6.01 -5.64
CA ILE A 217 -8.94 4.57 -5.37
C ILE A 217 -7.69 4.21 -4.58
N HIS A 218 -7.85 3.55 -3.45
CA HIS A 218 -6.75 2.98 -2.68
C HIS A 218 -6.80 1.46 -2.74
N ILE A 219 -5.65 0.83 -2.96
CA ILE A 219 -5.47 -0.62 -3.05
C ILE A 219 -4.50 -1.08 -1.96
N PHE A 220 -4.78 -2.23 -1.37
CA PHE A 220 -3.84 -2.91 -0.47
C PHE A 220 -3.06 -3.97 -1.26
N ASP A 221 -1.73 -3.92 -1.27
CA ASP A 221 -0.91 -4.90 -2.02
C ASP A 221 -1.06 -6.32 -1.45
N SER A 222 -1.36 -6.41 -0.15
CA SER A 222 -1.55 -7.66 0.57
C SER A 222 -3.00 -7.87 0.99
N ARG A 223 -3.54 -9.06 0.68
CA ARG A 223 -4.87 -9.52 1.11
C ARG A 223 -5.01 -9.72 2.62
N LYS A 224 -3.89 -9.72 3.35
CA LYS A 224 -3.87 -10.03 4.78
C LYS A 224 -3.85 -8.81 5.67
N THR A 225 -3.61 -7.61 5.14
CA THR A 225 -3.25 -6.45 5.97
C THR A 225 -4.45 -5.61 6.38
N ALA A 226 -5.38 -5.31 5.47
CA ALA A 226 -6.51 -4.43 5.77
C ALA A 226 -7.44 -4.93 6.90
N PHE A 227 -7.63 -6.25 7.01
CA PHE A 227 -8.46 -6.89 8.05
C PHE A 227 -7.74 -8.09 8.68
N ALA A 228 -6.47 -7.89 9.05
CA ALA A 228 -5.61 -8.96 9.59
C ALA A 228 -6.22 -9.67 10.81
N GLU A 229 -6.98 -8.95 11.64
CA GLU A 229 -7.64 -9.46 12.84
C GLU A 229 -8.79 -10.44 12.55
N ASP A 230 -9.34 -10.44 11.33
CA ASP A 230 -10.55 -11.19 10.97
C ASP A 230 -10.28 -12.42 10.08
N GLU A 231 -9.01 -12.74 9.81
CA GLU A 231 -8.56 -13.87 8.95
C GLU A 231 -9.24 -13.94 7.57
N VAL A 232 -9.81 -12.82 7.09
CA VAL A 232 -10.58 -12.79 5.85
C VAL A 232 -9.67 -12.47 4.67
N LEU A 233 -9.50 -13.46 3.78
CA LEU A 233 -8.84 -13.30 2.49
C LEU A 233 -9.80 -12.62 1.50
N GLN A 234 -9.94 -11.31 1.58
CA GLN A 234 -10.67 -10.51 0.60
C GLN A 234 -9.82 -9.31 0.15
N GLU A 235 -9.79 -9.06 -1.16
CA GLU A 235 -9.19 -7.85 -1.72
C GLU A 235 -10.19 -6.72 -1.60
N ASN A 236 -10.02 -5.87 -0.60
CA ASN A 236 -10.81 -4.66 -0.45
C ASN A 236 -10.06 -3.49 -1.11
N ILE A 237 -10.83 -2.52 -1.58
CA ILE A 237 -10.33 -1.22 -2.03
C ILE A 237 -11.10 -0.14 -1.28
N ILE A 238 -10.49 1.02 -1.12
CA ILE A 238 -11.20 2.22 -0.68
C ILE A 238 -11.46 3.06 -1.93
N ILE A 239 -12.70 3.48 -2.12
CA ILE A 239 -13.10 4.34 -3.23
C ILE A 239 -13.68 5.64 -2.68
N HIS A 240 -13.31 6.75 -3.31
CA HIS A 240 -13.86 8.08 -3.09
C HIS A 240 -14.52 8.56 -4.38
N CYS A 241 -15.81 8.87 -4.29
CA CYS A 241 -16.64 9.31 -5.41
C CYS A 241 -17.36 10.63 -5.07
N ILE A 242 -17.63 11.44 -6.08
CA ILE A 242 -18.45 12.65 -5.98
C ILE A 242 -19.62 12.55 -6.96
N LYS A 243 -20.86 12.75 -6.48
CA LYS A 243 -22.06 12.61 -7.31
C LYS A 243 -22.29 13.82 -8.21
N GLY A 244 -22.73 13.57 -9.45
CA GLY A 244 -23.20 14.62 -10.36
C GLY A 244 -22.13 15.58 -10.90
N VAL A 245 -20.85 15.31 -10.65
CA VAL A 245 -19.73 16.10 -11.20
C VAL A 245 -19.08 15.39 -12.39
N SER A 246 -18.52 16.17 -13.31
CA SER A 246 -17.80 15.62 -14.46
C SER A 246 -16.58 14.81 -14.01
N GLN A 247 -16.34 13.70 -14.69
CA GLN A 247 -15.17 12.87 -14.45
C GLN A 247 -13.88 13.61 -14.81
N GLY A 248 -12.91 13.60 -13.89
CA GLY A 248 -11.55 14.12 -14.10
C GLY A 248 -10.51 13.00 -13.97
N GLU A 249 -9.28 13.37 -13.66
CA GLU A 249 -8.25 12.39 -13.29
C GLU A 249 -8.59 11.68 -11.98
N VAL A 250 -8.14 10.43 -11.88
CA VAL A 250 -8.30 9.56 -10.72
C VAL A 250 -6.95 9.36 -10.07
N THR A 251 -6.86 9.65 -8.78
CA THR A 251 -5.69 9.34 -7.97
C THR A 251 -5.77 7.90 -7.49
N ILE A 252 -4.82 7.06 -7.90
CA ILE A 252 -4.67 5.69 -7.41
C ILE A 252 -3.54 5.69 -6.38
N THR A 253 -3.82 5.18 -5.19
CA THR A 253 -2.79 4.93 -4.15
C THR A 253 -2.70 3.44 -3.85
N SER A 254 -1.52 2.96 -3.47
CA SER A 254 -1.32 1.57 -3.06
C SER A 254 -0.39 1.50 -1.87
N SER A 255 -0.70 0.65 -0.89
CA SER A 255 0.20 0.39 0.24
C SER A 255 0.33 -1.11 0.57
N PRO A 256 1.52 -1.59 0.98
CA PRO A 256 1.69 -2.96 1.45
C PRO A 256 0.95 -3.25 2.75
N THR A 257 0.86 -2.23 3.61
CA THR A 257 0.29 -2.28 4.96
C THR A 257 -0.83 -1.27 5.13
N SER A 258 -1.67 -1.48 6.13
CA SER A 258 -2.76 -0.58 6.50
C SER A 258 -2.42 0.28 7.72
N ASP A 259 -1.14 0.65 7.87
CA ASP A 259 -0.57 1.39 9.00
C ASP A 259 -0.67 2.92 8.82
N PHE A 260 -1.83 3.38 8.36
CA PHE A 260 -2.07 4.78 8.11
C PHE A 260 -1.90 5.64 9.37
N HIS A 261 -1.17 6.73 9.23
CA HIS A 261 -0.88 7.69 10.29
C HIS A 261 -0.75 9.10 9.72
N LEU A 262 -0.91 10.09 10.59
CA LEU A 262 -0.61 11.48 10.26
C LEU A 262 0.90 11.64 10.19
N ASP A 263 1.39 12.12 9.06
CA ASP A 263 2.74 12.62 8.93
C ASP A 263 2.81 14.04 9.51
N GLU A 264 3.60 14.22 10.58
CA GLU A 264 3.73 15.50 11.27
C GLU A 264 4.44 16.56 10.41
N GLU A 265 5.26 16.17 9.44
CA GLU A 265 5.97 17.11 8.56
C GLU A 265 5.06 17.66 7.47
N THR A 266 4.28 16.79 6.82
CA THR A 266 3.44 17.16 5.68
C THR A 266 1.99 17.48 6.07
N GLY A 267 1.55 17.07 7.26
CA GLY A 267 0.17 17.17 7.70
C GLY A 267 -0.79 16.22 6.95
N GLN A 268 -0.27 15.30 6.14
CA GLN A 268 -1.07 14.37 5.33
C GLN A 268 -1.15 13.00 5.98
N ILE A 269 -2.21 12.24 5.69
CA ILE A 269 -2.30 10.83 6.10
C ILE A 269 -1.53 9.98 5.10
N THR A 270 -0.64 9.13 5.60
CA THR A 270 0.23 8.27 4.80
C THR A 270 0.41 6.90 5.45
N ALA A 271 1.02 5.97 4.73
CA ALA A 271 1.35 4.63 5.20
C ALA A 271 2.77 4.23 4.77
N THR A 272 3.33 3.19 5.38
CA THR A 272 4.65 2.69 5.00
C THR A 272 4.64 2.24 3.53
N ASP A 273 5.61 2.72 2.75
CA ASP A 273 5.78 2.42 1.32
C ASP A 273 4.56 2.76 0.45
N MET A 274 3.74 3.72 0.88
CA MET A 274 2.59 4.16 0.09
C MET A 274 3.08 4.76 -1.24
N THR A 275 2.48 4.28 -2.33
CA THR A 275 2.67 4.80 -3.68
C THR A 275 1.44 5.56 -4.13
N GLN A 276 1.64 6.48 -5.07
CA GLN A 276 0.57 7.26 -5.65
C GLN A 276 0.79 7.43 -7.15
N ARG A 277 -0.30 7.61 -7.90
CA ARG A 277 -0.27 8.03 -9.30
C ARG A 277 -1.59 8.69 -9.67
N GLN A 278 -1.58 9.56 -10.67
CA GLN A 278 -2.78 10.12 -11.28
C GLN A 278 -2.95 9.56 -12.70
N VAL A 279 -4.19 9.22 -13.06
CA VAL A 279 -4.53 8.67 -14.39
C VAL A 279 -5.88 9.18 -14.89
N SER A 280 -6.04 9.30 -16.20
CA SER A 280 -7.37 9.50 -16.81
C SER A 280 -8.29 8.30 -16.53
N ILE A 281 -9.59 8.56 -16.39
CA ILE A 281 -10.61 7.51 -16.24
C ILE A 281 -10.59 6.50 -17.39
N ASP A 282 -10.19 6.88 -18.61
CA ASP A 282 -10.15 5.98 -19.77
C ASP A 282 -9.12 4.86 -19.61
N LYS A 283 -8.10 5.07 -18.75
CA LYS A 283 -7.14 4.03 -18.37
C LYS A 283 -7.70 3.05 -17.34
N ILE A 284 -8.79 3.41 -16.66
CA ILE A 284 -9.45 2.59 -15.64
C ILE A 284 -10.68 1.88 -16.21
N VAL A 285 -11.49 2.58 -17.01
CA VAL A 285 -12.70 2.06 -17.63
C VAL A 285 -12.65 2.31 -19.11
N ASN A 286 -12.63 1.25 -19.91
CA ASN A 286 -12.75 1.39 -21.34
C ASN A 286 -14.19 1.79 -21.72
N SER A 287 -14.34 2.96 -22.35
CA SER A 287 -15.64 3.50 -22.75
C SER A 287 -16.39 2.59 -23.73
N THR A 288 -15.68 1.79 -24.55
CA THR A 288 -16.27 0.85 -25.51
C THR A 288 -16.60 -0.52 -24.89
N ASP A 289 -16.13 -0.81 -23.67
CA ASP A 289 -16.45 -2.06 -23.00
C ASP A 289 -17.92 -2.06 -22.55
N LYS A 290 -18.71 -2.98 -23.12
CA LYS A 290 -20.12 -3.19 -22.76
C LYS A 290 -20.29 -3.69 -21.34
N GLN A 291 -19.30 -4.38 -20.78
CA GLN A 291 -19.33 -4.86 -19.39
C GLN A 291 -18.87 -3.80 -18.39
N LYS A 292 -18.30 -2.68 -18.85
CA LYS A 292 -17.77 -1.58 -18.02
C LYS A 292 -16.83 -2.09 -16.93
N PHE A 293 -15.93 -3.02 -17.25
CA PHE A 293 -14.94 -3.50 -16.30
C PHE A 293 -14.03 -2.36 -15.84
N ILE A 294 -13.68 -2.41 -14.56
CA ILE A 294 -12.81 -1.43 -13.89
C ILE A 294 -11.44 -2.08 -13.74
N HIS A 295 -10.48 -1.62 -14.54
CA HIS A 295 -9.09 -2.05 -14.53
C HIS A 295 -8.29 -1.11 -13.63
N ILE A 296 -7.85 -1.61 -12.48
CA ILE A 296 -7.09 -0.78 -11.53
C ILE A 296 -5.62 -1.20 -11.60
N ALA A 297 -4.82 -0.43 -12.32
CA ALA A 297 -3.37 -0.56 -12.40
C ALA A 297 -2.71 0.27 -11.29
N ALA A 298 -2.18 -0.40 -10.26
CA ALA A 298 -1.58 0.23 -9.08
C ALA A 298 -0.28 0.99 -9.39
N SER A 299 0.37 0.69 -10.52
CA SER A 299 1.62 1.32 -10.94
C SER A 299 1.67 1.59 -12.45
N PRO A 300 2.42 2.59 -12.92
CA PRO A 300 2.81 2.76 -14.32
C PRO A 300 3.21 1.45 -15.00
N ARG A 301 4.02 0.59 -14.36
CA ARG A 301 4.38 -0.72 -14.90
C ARG A 301 3.18 -1.63 -15.20
N GLU A 302 2.18 -1.64 -14.31
CA GLU A 302 0.93 -2.35 -14.59
C GLU A 302 0.18 -1.75 -15.77
N GLN A 303 0.25 -0.43 -15.95
CA GLN A 303 -0.30 0.22 -17.14
C GLN A 303 0.46 -0.18 -18.41
N ASP A 304 1.79 -0.25 -18.35
CA ASP A 304 2.64 -0.65 -19.49
C ASP A 304 2.28 -2.05 -19.99
N ILE A 305 1.86 -2.96 -19.09
CA ILE A 305 1.35 -4.28 -19.48
C ILE A 305 0.07 -4.17 -20.33
N VAL A 306 -0.84 -3.26 -19.98
CA VAL A 306 -2.07 -2.99 -20.75
C VAL A 306 -1.70 -2.41 -22.11
N GLU A 307 -0.82 -1.41 -22.12
CA GLU A 307 -0.39 -0.71 -23.34
C GLU A 307 0.39 -1.64 -24.28
N ARG A 308 1.24 -2.52 -23.73
CA ARG A 308 2.00 -3.52 -24.50
C ARG A 308 1.10 -4.57 -25.15
N LEU A 309 -0.05 -4.92 -24.55
CA LEU A 309 -1.04 -5.81 -25.17
C LEU A 309 -2.02 -5.09 -26.10
N SER A 310 -2.08 -3.76 -26.09
CA SER A 310 -3.03 -2.98 -26.91
C SER A 310 -2.99 -3.22 -28.43
N PRO A 311 -1.88 -3.65 -29.07
CA PRO A 311 -1.89 -4.02 -30.48
C PRO A 311 -2.77 -5.23 -30.79
N PHE A 312 -3.06 -6.07 -29.79
CA PHE A 312 -4.02 -7.16 -29.92
C PHE A 312 -5.43 -6.60 -29.73
N THR A 313 -6.20 -6.55 -30.81
CA THR A 313 -7.53 -5.93 -30.84
C THR A 313 -8.65 -6.90 -31.21
N SER A 314 -8.32 -8.15 -31.57
CA SER A 314 -9.33 -9.10 -32.06
C SER A 314 -10.19 -9.62 -30.91
N THR A 315 -11.49 -9.70 -31.13
CA THR A 315 -12.43 -10.36 -30.22
C THR A 315 -12.59 -11.84 -30.58
N LEU A 316 -13.19 -12.63 -29.70
CA LEU A 316 -13.53 -14.03 -30.03
C LEU A 316 -14.50 -14.12 -31.22
N ASP A 317 -15.36 -13.13 -31.41
CA ASP A 317 -16.28 -13.05 -32.54
C ASP A 317 -15.51 -12.82 -33.86
N ASP A 318 -14.48 -11.96 -33.85
CA ASP A 318 -13.60 -11.74 -35.02
C ASP A 318 -12.85 -13.02 -35.39
N LEU A 319 -12.40 -13.76 -34.38
CA LEU A 319 -11.75 -15.06 -34.54
C LEU A 319 -12.73 -16.20 -34.91
N LYS A 320 -14.05 -15.95 -34.87
CA LYS A 320 -15.13 -16.93 -35.11
C LYS A 320 -15.08 -18.14 -34.16
N ILE A 321 -14.56 -17.94 -32.96
CA ILE A 321 -14.48 -18.96 -31.90
C ILE A 321 -15.34 -18.57 -30.70
N GLN A 322 -15.64 -19.54 -29.84
CA GLN A 322 -16.44 -19.33 -28.64
C GLN A 322 -15.74 -19.98 -27.45
N VAL A 323 -15.93 -19.40 -26.26
CA VAL A 323 -15.54 -20.02 -25.01
C VAL A 323 -16.78 -20.28 -24.16
N SER A 324 -16.89 -21.50 -23.64
CA SER A 324 -17.98 -21.95 -22.79
C SER A 324 -17.45 -22.65 -21.55
N THR A 325 -18.15 -22.51 -20.43
CA THR A 325 -17.91 -23.36 -19.27
C THR A 325 -18.29 -24.81 -19.61
N GLY A 326 -17.52 -25.77 -19.10
CA GLY A 326 -17.79 -27.20 -19.32
C GLY A 326 -19.27 -27.53 -19.02
N PRO A 327 -19.99 -28.16 -19.97
CA PRO A 327 -21.42 -28.37 -19.88
C PRO A 327 -21.83 -29.44 -18.84
N VAL A 328 -20.91 -30.36 -18.49
CA VAL A 328 -21.22 -31.48 -17.60
C VAL A 328 -21.18 -31.01 -16.14
N VAL A 329 -22.34 -31.00 -15.50
CA VAL A 329 -22.50 -30.67 -14.08
C VAL A 329 -22.66 -31.95 -13.27
N ASN A 330 -21.59 -32.40 -12.62
CA ASN A 330 -21.47 -33.71 -11.97
C ASN A 330 -22.66 -34.09 -11.09
N PHE A 331 -23.14 -33.19 -10.23
CA PHE A 331 -24.21 -33.51 -9.30
C PHE A 331 -25.58 -33.67 -9.96
N ARG A 332 -25.76 -33.18 -11.20
CA ARG A 332 -26.98 -33.37 -12.00
C ARG A 332 -26.99 -34.67 -12.79
N LEU A 333 -25.82 -35.26 -13.02
CA LEU A 333 -25.63 -36.45 -13.87
C LEU A 333 -24.94 -37.60 -13.11
N ARG A 334 -25.16 -37.69 -11.78
CA ARG A 334 -24.45 -38.63 -10.91
C ARG A 334 -24.54 -40.08 -11.38
N ASP A 335 -25.74 -40.49 -11.83
CA ASP A 335 -26.01 -41.87 -12.24
C ASP A 335 -25.31 -42.28 -13.55
N ASP A 336 -24.87 -41.29 -14.33
CA ASP A 336 -24.14 -41.50 -15.59
C ASP A 336 -22.62 -41.45 -15.42
N LEU A 337 -22.10 -41.00 -14.27
CA LEU A 337 -20.64 -40.93 -14.04
C LEU A 337 -20.03 -42.34 -13.93
N ARG A 338 -18.83 -42.52 -14.51
CA ARG A 338 -18.11 -43.79 -14.53
C ARG A 338 -16.64 -43.59 -14.14
N GLU A 339 -16.12 -44.49 -13.30
CA GLU A 339 -14.71 -44.46 -12.91
C GLU A 339 -13.79 -44.85 -14.08
N THR A 340 -14.21 -45.82 -14.89
CA THR A 340 -13.50 -46.33 -16.06
C THR A 340 -14.36 -46.24 -17.32
N LEU A 341 -13.70 -46.25 -18.48
CA LEU A 341 -14.39 -46.29 -19.78
C LEU A 341 -14.97 -47.68 -20.03
N ASP A 342 -16.19 -47.73 -20.54
CA ASP A 342 -16.90 -48.92 -21.01
C ASP A 342 -17.54 -48.67 -22.39
N ALA A 343 -18.22 -49.67 -22.96
CA ALA A 343 -18.80 -49.58 -24.30
C ALA A 343 -19.95 -48.56 -24.43
N GLU A 344 -20.57 -48.14 -23.33
CA GLU A 344 -21.69 -47.20 -23.31
C GLU A 344 -21.27 -45.79 -22.87
N SER A 345 -20.00 -45.58 -22.59
CA SER A 345 -19.48 -44.33 -22.02
C SER A 345 -18.41 -43.69 -22.89
N VAL A 346 -18.23 -42.40 -22.65
CA VAL A 346 -17.26 -41.57 -23.35
C VAL A 346 -16.35 -40.87 -22.34
N PRO A 347 -15.15 -40.42 -22.75
CA PRO A 347 -14.24 -39.75 -21.84
C PRO A 347 -14.84 -38.46 -21.26
N LEU A 348 -14.58 -38.21 -19.98
CA LEU A 348 -14.98 -37.02 -19.25
C LEU A 348 -13.74 -36.32 -18.69
N LEU A 349 -13.50 -35.09 -19.14
CA LEU A 349 -12.34 -34.30 -18.73
C LEU A 349 -12.64 -33.41 -17.53
N PHE A 350 -11.78 -33.55 -16.51
CA PHE A 350 -11.74 -32.74 -15.29
C PHE A 350 -10.49 -31.87 -15.27
N PRO A 351 -10.45 -30.80 -14.44
CA PRO A 351 -9.25 -29.98 -14.28
C PRO A 351 -7.97 -30.75 -13.92
N GLN A 352 -8.08 -31.88 -13.21
CA GLN A 352 -6.92 -32.71 -12.85
C GLN A 352 -6.26 -33.40 -14.06
N HIS A 353 -7.00 -33.58 -15.17
CA HIS A 353 -6.49 -34.15 -16.41
C HIS A 353 -5.67 -33.14 -17.23
N LEU A 354 -5.61 -31.87 -16.80
CA LEU A 354 -5.02 -30.79 -17.57
C LEU A 354 -3.64 -30.42 -17.01
N ASN A 355 -2.57 -30.65 -17.78
CA ASN A 355 -1.21 -30.21 -17.42
C ASN A 355 -0.35 -29.99 -18.68
N GLY A 356 -0.60 -28.91 -19.42
CA GLY A 356 0.05 -28.63 -20.70
C GLY A 356 -0.55 -29.46 -21.84
N LYS A 357 -0.72 -30.76 -21.61
CA LYS A 357 -1.49 -31.71 -22.42
C LYS A 357 -2.54 -32.44 -21.58
N VAL A 358 -3.44 -33.15 -22.25
CA VAL A 358 -4.44 -33.99 -21.59
C VAL A 358 -3.79 -35.29 -21.09
N HIS A 359 -3.91 -35.55 -19.79
CA HIS A 359 -3.53 -36.80 -19.13
C HIS A 359 -4.80 -37.51 -18.67
N TRP A 360 -5.17 -38.55 -19.40
CA TRP A 360 -6.39 -39.31 -19.16
C TRP A 360 -6.17 -40.78 -19.59
N PRO A 361 -6.68 -41.77 -18.84
CA PRO A 361 -7.35 -41.64 -17.54
C PRO A 361 -6.36 -41.35 -16.40
N LEU A 362 -6.88 -40.98 -15.23
CA LEU A 362 -6.12 -40.91 -13.97
C LEU A 362 -6.75 -41.79 -12.89
N ASP A 363 -5.90 -42.41 -12.06
CA ASP A 363 -6.35 -43.11 -10.86
C ASP A 363 -6.79 -42.12 -9.79
N GLY A 364 -7.99 -42.31 -9.21
CA GLY A 364 -8.47 -41.47 -8.12
C GLY A 364 -9.98 -41.53 -7.89
N LYS A 365 -10.46 -40.69 -6.97
CA LYS A 365 -11.89 -40.62 -6.59
C LYS A 365 -12.79 -39.92 -7.62
N LYS A 366 -12.22 -39.34 -8.67
CA LYS A 366 -12.97 -38.61 -9.69
C LYS A 366 -13.25 -39.53 -10.87
N PRO A 367 -14.46 -39.48 -11.45
CA PRO A 367 -14.79 -40.23 -12.66
C PRO A 367 -13.86 -39.89 -13.83
N ASN A 368 -13.57 -40.87 -14.69
CA ASN A 368 -12.88 -40.65 -15.95
C ASN A 368 -13.84 -40.67 -17.14
N ALA A 369 -15.04 -41.24 -17.01
CA ALA A 369 -15.98 -41.39 -18.11
C ALA A 369 -17.41 -41.01 -17.71
N ILE A 370 -18.27 -40.85 -18.70
CA ILE A 370 -19.69 -40.60 -18.55
C ILE A 370 -20.47 -41.46 -19.54
N ARG A 371 -21.45 -42.22 -19.06
CA ARG A 371 -22.36 -43.02 -19.89
C ARG A 371 -23.17 -42.10 -20.79
N VAL A 372 -23.32 -42.46 -22.06
CA VAL A 372 -24.17 -41.78 -23.03
C VAL A 372 -25.61 -42.24 -22.84
N SER A 373 -26.44 -41.38 -22.27
CA SER A 373 -27.86 -41.61 -21.97
C SER A 373 -28.68 -40.41 -22.47
N ASP A 374 -30.01 -40.52 -22.44
CA ASP A 374 -30.88 -39.38 -22.77
C ASP A 374 -30.61 -38.15 -21.89
N SER A 375 -30.21 -38.35 -20.62
CA SER A 375 -29.87 -37.28 -19.70
C SER A 375 -28.50 -36.65 -19.97
N SER A 376 -27.49 -37.45 -20.33
CA SER A 376 -26.12 -36.97 -20.51
C SER A 376 -25.85 -36.44 -21.93
N ARG A 377 -26.47 -37.02 -22.96
CA ARG A 377 -26.22 -36.74 -24.39
C ARG A 377 -26.26 -35.25 -24.78
N PRO A 378 -27.19 -34.41 -24.27
CA PRO A 378 -27.22 -32.97 -24.60
C PRO A 378 -26.00 -32.18 -24.12
N TRP A 379 -25.25 -32.73 -23.15
CA TRP A 379 -24.07 -32.12 -22.55
C TRP A 379 -22.76 -32.62 -23.16
N LEU A 380 -22.82 -33.62 -24.04
CA LEU A 380 -21.65 -34.20 -24.70
C LEU A 380 -21.41 -33.54 -26.06
N TRP A 381 -20.15 -33.22 -26.35
CA TRP A 381 -19.73 -32.55 -27.58
C TRP A 381 -19.11 -33.55 -28.55
N LYS A 382 -18.97 -33.18 -29.82
CA LYS A 382 -18.22 -34.01 -30.78
C LYS A 382 -16.75 -34.02 -30.41
N ASN A 383 -16.14 -35.20 -30.42
CA ASN A 383 -14.72 -35.36 -30.19
C ASN A 383 -13.96 -35.21 -31.52
N GLU A 384 -13.88 -33.98 -32.02
CA GLU A 384 -13.31 -33.68 -33.33
C GLU A 384 -12.55 -32.35 -33.30
N GLY A 385 -11.37 -32.31 -33.94
CA GLY A 385 -10.50 -31.13 -34.00
C GLY A 385 -9.69 -30.89 -32.73
N TYR A 386 -9.22 -29.66 -32.55
CA TYR A 386 -8.45 -29.27 -31.37
C TYR A 386 -9.29 -28.41 -30.42
N PHE A 387 -9.35 -28.79 -29.15
CA PHE A 387 -9.91 -27.96 -28.08
C PHE A 387 -8.79 -27.33 -27.27
N LEU A 388 -9.05 -26.13 -26.78
CA LEU A 388 -8.20 -25.50 -25.76
C LEU A 388 -8.98 -25.39 -24.46
N ILE A 389 -8.45 -26.03 -23.41
CA ILE A 389 -9.15 -26.22 -22.15
C ILE A 389 -8.42 -25.47 -21.04
N ILE A 390 -9.13 -24.63 -20.31
CA ILE A 390 -8.61 -23.84 -19.19
C ILE A 390 -9.22 -24.34 -17.87
N LYS A 391 -8.39 -24.45 -16.84
CA LYS A 391 -8.84 -24.68 -15.46
C LYS A 391 -9.61 -23.45 -14.97
N ARG A 392 -10.86 -23.62 -14.56
CA ARG A 392 -11.71 -22.51 -14.11
C ARG A 392 -11.35 -22.01 -12.71
N PHE A 393 -10.78 -22.86 -11.87
CA PHE A 393 -10.37 -22.48 -10.51
C PHE A 393 -8.85 -22.32 -10.52
N SER A 394 -8.40 -21.11 -10.18
CA SER A 394 -7.00 -20.81 -9.96
C SER A 394 -6.89 -19.68 -8.94
N SER A 395 -6.18 -19.95 -7.85
CA SER A 395 -5.96 -18.96 -6.80
C SER A 395 -4.95 -17.89 -7.26
N LYS A 396 -4.91 -16.70 -6.61
CA LYS A 396 -3.92 -15.68 -7.02
C LYS A 396 -2.49 -16.06 -6.65
N GLU A 397 -2.35 -16.92 -5.66
CA GLU A 397 -1.09 -17.42 -5.12
C GLU A 397 -0.47 -18.47 -6.06
N GLU A 398 -1.25 -19.03 -6.98
CA GLU A 398 -0.72 -19.88 -8.05
C GLU A 398 0.19 -19.06 -8.97
N LYS A 399 1.25 -19.72 -9.46
CA LYS A 399 2.23 -19.12 -10.38
C LYS A 399 1.57 -18.46 -11.59
N ARG A 400 0.48 -19.05 -12.09
CA ARG A 400 -0.35 -18.53 -13.19
C ARG A 400 -1.82 -18.65 -12.85
N ARG A 401 -2.60 -17.64 -13.24
CA ARG A 401 -4.07 -17.70 -13.26
C ARG A 401 -4.52 -18.51 -14.46
N ILE A 402 -4.09 -18.09 -15.65
CA ILE A 402 -4.50 -18.72 -16.90
C ILE A 402 -3.52 -19.85 -17.22
N VAL A 403 -4.06 -21.07 -17.25
CA VAL A 403 -3.35 -22.27 -17.66
C VAL A 403 -4.21 -22.98 -18.69
N ALA A 404 -3.80 -22.87 -19.96
CA ALA A 404 -4.48 -23.51 -21.08
C ALA A 404 -3.79 -24.83 -21.43
N THR A 405 -4.58 -25.85 -21.76
CA THR A 405 -4.14 -27.19 -22.14
C THR A 405 -4.73 -27.54 -23.50
N LEU A 406 -3.84 -27.92 -24.42
CA LEU A 406 -4.22 -28.35 -25.75
C LEU A 406 -4.76 -29.79 -25.70
N TYR A 407 -5.88 -30.02 -26.40
CA TYR A 407 -6.47 -31.33 -26.58
C TYR A 407 -6.77 -31.55 -28.05
N ASP A 408 -6.22 -32.60 -28.64
CA ASP A 408 -6.23 -32.93 -30.06
C ASP A 408 -7.29 -33.98 -30.44
N SER A 409 -8.28 -34.20 -29.58
CA SER A 409 -9.30 -35.24 -29.75
C SER A 409 -8.77 -36.68 -29.81
N SER A 410 -7.56 -36.93 -29.30
CA SER A 410 -6.91 -38.26 -29.28
C SER A 410 -7.56 -39.33 -28.37
N LEU A 411 -8.53 -38.96 -27.53
CA LEU A 411 -9.22 -39.93 -26.66
C LEU A 411 -10.26 -40.75 -27.45
N PRO A 412 -10.59 -41.97 -27.01
CA PRO A 412 -11.51 -42.85 -27.74
C PRO A 412 -12.96 -42.32 -27.78
N GLY A 413 -13.64 -42.59 -28.91
CA GLY A 413 -15.07 -42.32 -29.12
C GLY A 413 -15.38 -41.01 -29.82
N ASP A 414 -16.58 -40.92 -30.41
CA ASP A 414 -17.03 -39.77 -31.22
C ASP A 414 -17.52 -38.58 -30.39
N LEU A 415 -17.69 -38.76 -29.08
CA LEU A 415 -18.18 -37.75 -28.15
C LEU A 415 -17.21 -37.57 -26.98
N ILE A 416 -17.27 -36.39 -26.38
CA ILE A 416 -16.42 -35.98 -25.26
C ILE A 416 -17.23 -35.18 -24.24
N GLY A 417 -16.98 -35.41 -22.95
CA GLY A 417 -17.51 -34.61 -21.85
C GLY A 417 -16.47 -33.64 -21.28
N PHE A 418 -16.88 -32.40 -20.99
CA PHE A 418 -16.06 -31.43 -20.25
C PHE A 418 -16.78 -30.99 -18.98
N GLU A 419 -16.12 -31.13 -17.82
CA GLU A 419 -16.72 -30.81 -16.52
C GLU A 419 -16.76 -29.30 -16.22
N ASN A 420 -17.77 -28.85 -15.46
CA ASN A 420 -18.10 -27.43 -15.25
C ASN A 420 -17.08 -26.57 -14.46
N LYS A 421 -15.97 -27.16 -14.02
CA LYS A 421 -14.77 -26.47 -13.52
C LYS A 421 -13.71 -26.26 -14.60
N THR A 422 -14.06 -26.46 -15.86
CA THR A 422 -13.25 -26.08 -17.03
C THR A 422 -13.93 -24.97 -17.84
N ASN A 423 -13.16 -24.20 -18.59
CA ASN A 423 -13.64 -23.43 -19.74
C ASN A 423 -13.02 -24.01 -21.01
N VAL A 424 -13.79 -24.12 -22.08
CA VAL A 424 -13.41 -24.79 -23.32
C VAL A 424 -13.61 -23.83 -24.49
N PHE A 425 -12.56 -23.63 -25.28
CA PHE A 425 -12.63 -22.91 -26.55
C PHE A 425 -13.03 -23.87 -27.67
N HIS A 426 -13.97 -23.45 -28.51
CA HIS A 426 -14.59 -24.27 -29.54
C HIS A 426 -15.20 -23.44 -30.66
N ILE A 427 -15.50 -24.08 -31.79
CA ILE A 427 -16.34 -23.54 -32.87
C ILE A 427 -17.66 -24.32 -32.84
N LYS A 428 -18.74 -23.70 -32.33
CA LYS A 428 -20.08 -24.34 -32.24
C LYS A 428 -20.05 -25.76 -31.63
N LYS A 429 -19.32 -25.95 -30.53
CA LYS A 429 -19.12 -27.22 -29.79
C LYS A 429 -18.29 -28.28 -30.52
N VAL A 430 -17.48 -27.87 -31.50
CA VAL A 430 -16.47 -28.68 -32.19
C VAL A 430 -15.10 -28.03 -31.97
N GLY A 431 -14.01 -28.80 -32.01
CA GLY A 431 -12.66 -28.27 -31.97
C GLY A 431 -12.33 -27.39 -33.18
N MET A 432 -11.25 -26.63 -33.06
CA MET A 432 -10.71 -25.79 -34.13
C MET A 432 -9.56 -26.49 -34.88
N ASP A 433 -9.01 -25.85 -35.91
CA ASP A 433 -7.81 -26.35 -36.57
C ASP A 433 -6.56 -26.27 -35.68
N ALA A 434 -5.55 -27.08 -35.99
CA ALA A 434 -4.37 -27.25 -35.17
C ALA A 434 -3.57 -25.94 -34.99
N ASP A 435 -3.43 -25.15 -36.05
CA ASP A 435 -2.62 -23.93 -36.03
C ASP A 435 -3.28 -22.85 -35.18
N LEU A 436 -4.60 -22.65 -35.32
CA LEU A 436 -5.33 -21.74 -34.46
C LEU A 436 -5.26 -22.17 -32.98
N ALA A 437 -5.44 -23.46 -32.70
CA ALA A 437 -5.41 -23.97 -31.34
C ALA A 437 -4.02 -23.80 -30.68
N ARG A 438 -2.95 -24.07 -31.44
CA ARG A 438 -1.55 -23.88 -31.00
C ARG A 438 -1.23 -22.40 -30.78
N GLY A 439 -1.63 -21.50 -31.68
CA GLY A 439 -1.47 -20.06 -31.51
C GLY A 439 -2.16 -19.54 -30.24
N LEU A 440 -3.41 -19.96 -30.01
CA LEU A 440 -4.15 -19.62 -28.79
C LEU A 440 -3.51 -20.22 -27.54
N TYR A 441 -2.96 -21.43 -27.62
CA TYR A 441 -2.24 -22.05 -26.51
C TYR A 441 -1.03 -21.21 -26.09
N VAL A 442 -0.24 -20.71 -27.04
CA VAL A 442 0.90 -19.83 -26.76
C VAL A 442 0.42 -18.53 -26.12
N TYR A 443 -0.55 -17.85 -26.74
CA TYR A 443 -1.05 -16.58 -26.22
C TYR A 443 -1.66 -16.70 -24.82
N LEU A 444 -2.53 -17.70 -24.59
CA LEU A 444 -3.19 -17.88 -23.30
C LEU A 444 -2.24 -18.31 -22.18
N ASN A 445 -1.09 -18.90 -22.53
CA ASN A 445 -0.04 -19.27 -21.57
C ASN A 445 1.13 -18.27 -21.52
N CYS A 446 1.02 -17.06 -22.09
CA CYS A 446 2.09 -16.05 -22.00
C CYS A 446 2.01 -15.23 -20.72
N THR A 447 3.15 -14.81 -20.18
CA THR A 447 3.27 -14.14 -18.88
C THR A 447 2.60 -12.77 -18.91
N LEU A 448 2.71 -12.07 -20.03
CA LEU A 448 2.11 -10.75 -20.23
C LEU A 448 0.59 -10.80 -20.07
N LEU A 449 -0.09 -11.76 -20.69
CA LEU A 449 -1.54 -11.94 -20.53
C LEU A 449 -1.92 -12.35 -19.11
N ASP A 450 -1.15 -13.22 -18.46
CA ASP A 450 -1.42 -13.62 -17.08
C ASP A 450 -1.37 -12.41 -16.13
N LYS A 451 -0.37 -11.54 -16.30
CA LYS A 451 -0.24 -10.31 -15.53
C LYS A 451 -1.36 -9.33 -15.84
N TYR A 452 -1.75 -9.15 -17.11
CA TYR A 452 -2.91 -8.35 -17.49
C TYR A 452 -4.20 -8.86 -16.85
N TYR A 453 -4.45 -10.17 -16.91
CA TYR A 453 -5.62 -10.79 -16.30
C TYR A 453 -5.70 -10.53 -14.79
N ARG A 454 -4.56 -10.54 -14.08
CA ARG A 454 -4.51 -10.27 -12.63
C ARG A 454 -4.94 -8.85 -12.24
N GLN A 455 -4.88 -7.89 -13.17
CA GLN A 455 -5.26 -6.50 -12.92
C GLN A 455 -6.79 -6.30 -12.80
N PHE A 456 -7.59 -7.21 -13.35
CA PHE A 456 -9.05 -7.17 -13.20
C PHE A 456 -9.64 -8.45 -12.58
N GLY A 457 -8.94 -9.59 -12.68
CA GLY A 457 -9.34 -10.89 -12.15
C GLY A 457 -9.25 -11.01 -10.62
N GLY A 458 -10.16 -10.37 -9.90
CA GLY A 458 -10.19 -10.30 -8.42
C GLY A 458 -10.69 -11.56 -7.69
N HIS A 459 -11.40 -12.47 -8.38
CA HIS A 459 -11.97 -13.68 -7.78
C HIS A 459 -11.10 -14.93 -7.98
N THR A 460 -11.35 -16.03 -7.26
CA THR A 460 -10.62 -17.32 -7.37
C THR A 460 -10.96 -18.15 -8.61
N GLN A 461 -11.89 -17.67 -9.43
CA GLN A 461 -12.30 -18.33 -10.67
C GLN A 461 -11.75 -17.59 -11.90
N ILE A 462 -11.84 -18.22 -13.06
CA ILE A 462 -11.73 -17.59 -14.38
C ILE A 462 -13.06 -17.81 -15.05
N ASN A 463 -13.84 -16.75 -15.27
CA ASN A 463 -15.14 -16.91 -15.91
C ASN A 463 -14.99 -16.86 -17.43
N ALA A 464 -15.89 -17.55 -18.14
CA ALA A 464 -15.96 -17.45 -19.59
C ALA A 464 -16.25 -16.01 -20.06
N SER A 465 -16.94 -15.18 -19.27
CA SER A 465 -17.12 -13.75 -19.55
C SER A 465 -15.80 -12.98 -19.55
N ASP A 466 -14.91 -13.32 -18.64
CA ASP A 466 -13.62 -12.64 -18.50
C ASP A 466 -12.75 -12.94 -19.73
N LEU A 467 -12.74 -14.21 -20.16
CA LEU A 467 -12.09 -14.65 -21.40
C LEU A 467 -12.72 -14.05 -22.67
N ARG A 468 -14.02 -13.70 -22.66
CA ARG A 468 -14.64 -13.00 -23.79
C ARG A 468 -14.28 -11.52 -23.85
N SER A 469 -13.91 -10.93 -22.72
CA SER A 469 -13.58 -9.50 -22.61
C SER A 469 -12.13 -9.17 -22.95
N ILE A 470 -11.23 -10.18 -22.97
CA ILE A 470 -9.86 -9.95 -23.40
C ILE A 470 -9.79 -9.86 -24.92
N HIS A 471 -8.89 -9.02 -25.42
CA HIS A 471 -8.54 -9.01 -26.83
C HIS A 471 -7.48 -10.07 -27.12
N TYR A 472 -7.42 -10.48 -28.38
CA TYR A 472 -6.57 -11.55 -28.88
C TYR A 472 -5.72 -11.05 -30.06
N PRO A 473 -4.58 -11.71 -30.33
CA PRO A 473 -3.86 -11.48 -31.58
C PRO A 473 -4.76 -11.77 -32.78
N PRO A 474 -4.59 -11.04 -33.90
CA PRO A 474 -5.26 -11.33 -35.16
C PRO A 474 -5.15 -12.80 -35.58
N LEU A 475 -6.18 -13.31 -36.26
CA LEU A 475 -6.26 -14.72 -36.68
C LEU A 475 -5.02 -15.18 -37.45
N GLU A 476 -4.50 -14.34 -38.35
CA GLU A 476 -3.32 -14.63 -39.14
C GLU A 476 -2.06 -14.79 -38.28
N ILE A 477 -1.91 -13.97 -37.23
CA ILE A 477 -0.78 -14.06 -36.30
C ILE A 477 -0.90 -15.32 -35.44
N LEU A 478 -2.09 -15.65 -34.94
CA LEU A 478 -2.32 -16.88 -34.18
C LEU A 478 -1.98 -18.12 -35.01
N ARG A 479 -2.43 -18.17 -36.27
CA ARG A 479 -2.13 -19.30 -37.17
C ARG A 479 -0.66 -19.37 -37.53
N LYS A 480 0.00 -18.23 -37.80
CA LYS A 480 1.45 -18.16 -38.03
C LYS A 480 2.21 -18.77 -36.85
N ILE A 481 1.95 -18.29 -35.62
CA ILE A 481 2.54 -18.83 -34.40
C ILE A 481 2.33 -20.34 -34.33
N GLY A 482 1.08 -20.79 -34.52
CA GLY A 482 0.75 -22.21 -34.41
C GLY A 482 1.39 -23.10 -35.47
N SER A 483 1.66 -22.58 -36.67
CA SER A 483 2.29 -23.31 -37.77
C SER A 483 3.80 -23.49 -37.61
N GLU A 484 4.44 -22.61 -36.82
CA GLU A 484 5.88 -22.65 -36.51
C GLU A 484 6.21 -23.60 -35.34
N LEU A 485 5.19 -24.20 -34.71
CA LEU A 485 5.36 -25.06 -33.54
C LEU A 485 5.36 -26.54 -33.90
N ASP A 486 6.47 -27.22 -33.58
CA ASP A 486 6.50 -28.67 -33.49
C ASP A 486 5.78 -29.14 -32.22
N SER A 487 5.25 -30.37 -32.21
CA SER A 487 4.28 -30.91 -31.23
C SER A 487 4.76 -31.04 -29.77
N GLU A 488 5.79 -30.30 -29.35
CA GLU A 488 6.37 -30.30 -28.02
C GLU A 488 5.73 -29.25 -27.09
N VAL A 489 5.79 -29.51 -25.78
CA VAL A 489 5.38 -28.56 -24.75
C VAL A 489 6.46 -27.49 -24.61
N LEU A 490 6.12 -26.24 -24.88
CA LEU A 490 7.05 -25.11 -24.77
C LEU A 490 7.39 -24.78 -23.31
N SER A 491 8.63 -24.34 -23.09
CA SER A 491 9.00 -23.66 -21.84
C SER A 491 8.37 -22.26 -21.77
N GLN A 492 8.25 -21.70 -20.57
CA GLN A 492 7.66 -20.37 -20.40
C GLN A 492 8.45 -19.29 -21.15
N ASN A 493 9.79 -19.36 -21.13
CA ASN A 493 10.63 -18.38 -21.82
C ASN A 493 10.38 -18.41 -23.33
N GLN A 494 10.26 -19.60 -23.93
CA GLN A 494 9.94 -19.73 -25.36
C GLN A 494 8.56 -19.14 -25.70
N ILE A 495 7.55 -19.37 -24.85
CA ILE A 495 6.21 -18.78 -25.04
C ILE A 495 6.29 -17.25 -25.02
N ASP A 496 7.00 -16.69 -24.03
CA ASP A 496 7.11 -15.25 -23.85
C ASP A 496 7.94 -14.60 -24.96
N GLU A 497 9.01 -15.24 -25.42
CA GLU A 497 9.82 -14.81 -26.58
C GLU A 497 9.00 -14.75 -27.87
N ILE A 498 8.17 -15.75 -28.14
CA ILE A 498 7.30 -15.76 -29.34
C ILE A 498 6.34 -14.57 -29.30
N ILE A 499 5.65 -14.35 -28.18
CA ILE A 499 4.69 -13.24 -28.04
C ILE A 499 5.40 -11.89 -28.12
N ASN A 500 6.56 -11.74 -27.48
CA ASN A 500 7.34 -10.51 -27.54
C ASN A 500 7.80 -10.20 -28.96
N ARG A 501 8.28 -11.20 -29.71
CA ARG A 501 8.68 -11.05 -31.10
C ARG A 501 7.52 -10.53 -31.97
N GLU A 502 6.34 -11.12 -31.85
CA GLU A 502 5.19 -10.67 -32.64
C GLU A 502 4.73 -9.26 -32.23
N LEU A 503 4.76 -8.92 -30.94
CA LEU A 503 4.47 -7.57 -30.47
C LEU A 503 5.47 -6.54 -30.98
N ASP A 504 6.77 -6.84 -30.94
CA ASP A 504 7.82 -5.96 -31.46
C ASP A 504 7.68 -5.73 -32.97
N LEU A 505 7.32 -6.76 -33.73
CA LEU A 505 7.02 -6.62 -35.16
C LEU A 505 5.80 -5.74 -35.40
N MET A 506 4.75 -5.85 -34.58
CA MET A 506 3.53 -5.04 -34.70
C MET A 506 3.73 -3.59 -34.27
N THR A 507 4.64 -3.31 -33.34
CA THR A 507 4.89 -1.98 -32.80
C THR A 507 6.15 -1.32 -33.35
N GLU A 508 6.86 -1.97 -34.29
CA GLU A 508 8.16 -1.53 -34.80
C GLU A 508 9.20 -1.35 -33.67
N GLY A 509 9.10 -2.15 -32.61
CA GLY A 509 9.96 -2.08 -31.42
C GLY A 509 9.77 -0.82 -30.56
N LYS A 510 8.69 -0.05 -30.75
CA LYS A 510 8.45 1.22 -30.05
C LYS A 510 7.91 1.09 -28.63
N THR A 511 7.51 -0.11 -28.20
CA THR A 511 6.97 -0.34 -26.85
C THR A 511 7.97 -1.12 -26.01
N THR A 512 8.27 -0.61 -24.81
CA THR A 512 9.14 -1.27 -23.83
C THR A 512 8.49 -2.55 -23.30
N ASP A 513 9.31 -3.57 -22.99
CA ASP A 513 8.82 -4.81 -22.38
C ASP A 513 8.77 -4.66 -20.85
N PRO A 514 7.56 -4.54 -20.24
CA PRO A 514 7.43 -4.36 -18.79
C PRO A 514 7.88 -5.57 -17.98
N LEU A 515 8.07 -6.75 -18.61
CA LEU A 515 8.54 -7.95 -17.93
C LEU A 515 10.03 -7.86 -17.56
N LYS A 516 10.84 -7.13 -18.32
CA LYS A 516 12.27 -6.96 -18.03
C LYS A 516 12.53 -6.20 -16.73
N ALA A 517 11.70 -5.19 -16.44
CA ALA A 517 11.78 -4.46 -15.17
C ALA A 517 11.51 -5.39 -13.98
N GLN A 518 10.49 -6.25 -14.09
CA GLN A 518 10.17 -7.24 -13.06
C GLN A 518 11.31 -8.25 -12.87
N GLU A 519 11.90 -8.74 -13.95
CA GLU A 519 13.05 -9.64 -13.92
C GLU A 519 14.22 -9.01 -13.14
N LYS A 520 14.55 -7.75 -13.41
CA LYS A 520 15.64 -7.04 -12.71
C LYS A 520 15.36 -6.88 -11.22
N ILE A 521 14.12 -6.57 -10.83
CA ILE A 521 13.70 -6.51 -9.43
C ILE A 521 13.83 -7.88 -8.76
N GLU A 522 13.41 -8.96 -9.41
CA GLU A 522 13.51 -10.32 -8.89
C GLU A 522 14.97 -10.76 -8.71
N GLN A 523 15.83 -10.46 -9.69
CA GLN A 523 17.29 -10.66 -9.61
C GLN A 523 17.88 -9.89 -8.43
N SER A 524 17.53 -8.61 -8.25
CA SER A 524 17.98 -7.82 -7.10
C SER A 524 17.49 -8.37 -5.76
N LEU A 525 16.24 -8.84 -5.67
CA LEU A 525 15.71 -9.49 -4.46
C LEU A 525 16.46 -10.78 -4.14
N GLU A 526 16.79 -11.59 -5.16
CA GLU A 526 17.61 -12.78 -4.99
C GLU A 526 19.00 -12.44 -4.48
N ILE A 527 19.67 -11.47 -5.10
CA ILE A 527 20.99 -10.98 -4.69
C ILE A 527 20.96 -10.52 -3.23
N LEU A 528 19.97 -9.72 -2.81
CA LEU A 528 19.85 -9.27 -1.43
C LEU A 528 19.68 -10.44 -0.43
N ARG A 529 18.96 -11.51 -0.82
CA ARG A 529 18.85 -12.73 0.00
C ARG A 529 20.19 -13.45 0.10
N LEU A 530 20.91 -13.57 -1.01
CA LEU A 530 22.22 -14.22 -1.08
C LEU A 530 23.29 -13.48 -0.27
N LEU A 531 23.21 -12.15 -0.23
CA LEU A 531 24.03 -11.29 0.63
C LEU A 531 23.67 -11.39 2.13
N GLY A 532 22.64 -12.17 2.49
CA GLY A 532 22.24 -12.38 3.87
C GLY A 532 21.47 -11.21 4.49
N MET A 533 20.90 -10.32 3.67
CA MET A 533 20.14 -9.18 4.19
C MET A 533 18.93 -9.64 5.00
N PRO A 534 18.61 -8.97 6.13
CA PRO A 534 17.47 -9.34 6.95
C PRO A 534 16.15 -9.26 6.18
N ARG A 535 15.14 -10.04 6.61
CA ARG A 535 13.81 -10.09 5.97
C ARG A 535 13.20 -8.71 5.68
N PRO A 536 13.30 -7.69 6.56
CA PRO A 536 12.77 -6.35 6.28
C PRO A 536 13.40 -5.64 5.08
N GLN A 537 14.55 -6.08 4.57
CA GLN A 537 15.23 -5.54 3.37
C GLN A 537 14.97 -6.39 2.13
N ILE A 538 14.23 -7.51 2.25
CA ILE A 538 13.84 -8.33 1.10
C ILE A 538 12.47 -7.86 0.59
N ASN A 539 12.45 -6.63 0.06
CA ASN A 539 11.25 -5.97 -0.47
C ASN A 539 11.58 -5.15 -1.74
N GLU A 540 10.54 -4.78 -2.50
CA GLU A 540 10.68 -4.06 -3.77
C GLU A 540 11.42 -2.73 -3.60
N ARG A 541 11.18 -1.98 -2.51
CA ARG A 541 11.89 -0.72 -2.20
C ARG A 541 13.40 -0.92 -2.15
N SER A 542 13.85 -1.97 -1.46
CA SER A 542 15.29 -2.26 -1.30
C SER A 542 15.91 -2.77 -2.59
N ALA A 543 15.17 -3.56 -3.37
CA ALA A 543 15.60 -3.98 -4.71
C ALA A 543 15.77 -2.78 -5.65
N LEU A 544 14.78 -1.88 -5.71
CA LEU A 544 14.86 -0.65 -6.50
C LEU A 544 15.97 0.29 -6.03
N THR A 545 16.21 0.37 -4.71
CA THR A 545 17.34 1.13 -4.16
C THR A 545 18.68 0.55 -4.63
N LEU A 546 18.83 -0.79 -4.63
CA LEU A 546 20.03 -1.44 -5.15
C LEU A 546 20.20 -1.13 -6.64
N LEU A 547 19.14 -1.24 -7.44
CA LEU A 547 19.18 -0.94 -8.88
C LEU A 547 19.57 0.52 -9.16
N ALA A 548 19.05 1.48 -8.38
CA ALA A 548 19.41 2.89 -8.47
C ALA A 548 20.89 3.15 -8.13
N LEU A 549 21.42 2.48 -7.09
CA LEU A 549 22.84 2.54 -6.72
C LEU A 549 23.78 1.91 -7.75
N LEU A 550 23.22 1.17 -8.71
CA LEU A 550 23.93 0.50 -9.80
C LEU A 550 23.66 1.13 -11.18
N ASP A 551 22.78 2.13 -11.25
CA ASP A 551 22.24 2.71 -12.50
C ASP A 551 21.77 1.62 -13.49
N LEU A 552 21.13 0.56 -12.99
CA LEU A 552 20.72 -0.57 -13.80
C LEU A 552 19.28 -0.39 -14.30
N HIS A 553 19.13 0.04 -15.54
CA HIS A 553 17.83 0.14 -16.22
C HIS A 553 17.22 -1.24 -16.55
N PRO A 554 15.89 -1.34 -16.82
CA PRO A 554 15.22 -2.59 -17.20
C PRO A 554 15.88 -3.36 -18.35
N ASP A 555 16.30 -2.66 -19.40
CA ASP A 555 17.00 -3.23 -20.56
C ASP A 555 18.53 -3.35 -20.37
N GLY A 556 19.03 -2.95 -19.20
CA GLY A 556 20.46 -2.95 -18.87
C GLY A 556 21.01 -4.34 -18.54
N CYS A 557 22.33 -4.46 -18.57
CA CYS A 557 23.05 -5.70 -18.28
C CYS A 557 23.86 -5.58 -16.98
N TRP A 558 23.86 -6.63 -16.16
CA TRP A 558 24.63 -6.71 -14.91
C TRP A 558 26.14 -6.50 -15.14
N SER A 559 26.68 -6.87 -16.30
CA SER A 559 28.09 -6.63 -16.65
C SER A 559 28.45 -5.17 -16.96
N LYS A 560 27.46 -4.26 -17.00
CA LYS A 560 27.62 -2.83 -17.34
C LYS A 560 27.14 -1.89 -16.23
N ILE A 561 26.90 -2.41 -15.03
CA ILE A 561 26.45 -1.63 -13.88
C ILE A 561 27.46 -0.56 -13.48
N GLN A 562 26.96 0.58 -13.02
CA GLN A 562 27.76 1.71 -12.56
C GLN A 562 27.80 1.79 -11.03
N ARG A 563 28.45 2.83 -10.51
CA ARG A 563 28.50 3.16 -9.08
C ARG A 563 28.19 4.65 -8.87
N PRO A 564 27.02 5.16 -9.29
CA PRO A 564 26.68 6.55 -9.05
C PRO A 564 26.68 6.87 -7.55
N MET A 565 27.01 8.12 -7.22
CA MET A 565 26.83 8.65 -5.88
C MET A 565 25.52 9.42 -5.86
N ILE A 566 24.58 8.98 -5.04
CA ILE A 566 23.19 9.40 -5.13
C ILE A 566 22.56 9.60 -3.76
N GLY A 567 21.75 10.65 -3.60
CA GLY A 567 20.99 10.93 -2.39
C GLY A 567 19.63 10.21 -2.35
N VAL A 568 18.94 10.26 -1.21
CA VAL A 568 17.65 9.55 -1.04
C VAL A 568 16.56 10.04 -1.99
N THR A 569 16.39 11.35 -2.14
CA THR A 569 15.37 11.91 -3.05
C THR A 569 15.65 11.55 -4.51
N PRO A 570 16.90 11.73 -5.02
CA PRO A 570 17.24 11.23 -6.35
C PRO A 570 17.04 9.71 -6.55
N ILE A 571 17.24 8.87 -5.52
CA ILE A 571 16.90 7.43 -5.61
C ILE A 571 15.39 7.26 -5.83
N MET A 572 14.55 7.97 -5.07
CA MET A 572 13.08 7.90 -5.23
C MET A 572 12.64 8.42 -6.61
N ASP A 573 13.25 9.51 -7.09
CA ASP A 573 13.02 10.05 -8.43
C ASP A 573 13.41 9.03 -9.49
N TRP A 574 14.57 8.38 -9.36
CA TRP A 574 15.00 7.32 -10.27
C TRP A 574 14.04 6.12 -10.25
N CYS A 575 13.53 5.72 -9.08
CA CYS A 575 12.51 4.68 -8.97
C CYS A 575 11.23 5.03 -9.76
N ARG A 576 10.79 6.30 -9.68
CA ARG A 576 9.64 6.81 -10.44
C ARG A 576 9.94 6.83 -11.94
N ASP A 577 11.06 7.42 -12.33
CA ASP A 577 11.34 7.77 -13.73
C ASP A 577 11.82 6.55 -14.54
N VAL A 578 12.53 5.60 -13.93
CA VAL A 578 13.11 4.43 -14.61
C VAL A 578 12.27 3.16 -14.44
N TYR A 579 11.69 2.96 -13.26
CA TYR A 579 10.92 1.76 -12.92
C TYR A 579 9.42 2.01 -12.73
N GLY A 580 8.96 3.25 -12.93
CA GLY A 580 7.54 3.60 -12.82
C GLY A 580 7.00 3.45 -11.41
N LYS A 581 7.84 3.51 -10.36
CA LYS A 581 7.43 3.33 -8.97
C LYS A 581 7.53 4.65 -8.22
N GLU A 582 6.44 5.41 -8.22
CA GLU A 582 6.33 6.67 -7.50
C GLU A 582 5.95 6.43 -6.03
N TYR A 583 6.90 6.68 -5.15
CA TYR A 583 6.68 6.66 -3.70
C TYR A 583 6.18 8.03 -3.21
N ALA A 584 5.27 8.03 -2.25
CA ALA A 584 4.82 9.26 -1.62
C ALA A 584 6.02 9.99 -0.96
N PRO A 585 6.08 11.35 -0.99
CA PRO A 585 7.26 12.10 -0.54
C PRO A 585 7.78 11.74 0.85
N ASN A 586 6.87 11.43 1.78
CA ASN A 586 7.16 11.05 3.15
C ASN A 586 7.86 9.67 3.29
N THR A 587 7.89 8.86 2.23
CA THR A 587 8.60 7.56 2.21
C THR A 587 10.13 7.75 2.20
N ARG A 588 10.63 8.97 1.98
CA ARG A 588 12.07 9.29 2.01
C ARG A 588 12.75 8.77 3.29
N GLU A 589 12.11 8.96 4.44
CA GLU A 589 12.67 8.52 5.71
C GLU A 589 12.73 6.98 5.82
N THR A 590 11.76 6.31 5.23
CA THR A 590 11.73 4.85 5.11
C THR A 590 12.87 4.32 4.23
N PHE A 591 13.13 4.93 3.07
CA PHE A 591 14.32 4.60 2.25
C PHE A 591 15.61 4.76 3.05
N ARG A 592 15.76 5.88 3.76
CA ARG A 592 16.96 6.19 4.53
C ARG A 592 17.18 5.20 5.67
N ARG A 593 16.22 5.05 6.58
CA ARG A 593 16.38 4.26 7.82
C ARG A 593 16.20 2.77 7.62
N GLN A 594 15.25 2.36 6.78
CA GLN A 594 14.88 0.96 6.65
C GLN A 594 15.57 0.26 5.47
N THR A 595 16.23 0.99 4.57
CA THR A 595 16.99 0.38 3.47
C THR A 595 18.44 0.83 3.49
N LEU A 596 18.73 2.12 3.27
CA LEU A 596 20.10 2.59 3.06
C LEU A 596 21.00 2.46 4.29
N HIS A 597 20.48 2.74 5.49
CA HIS A 597 21.22 2.48 6.74
C HIS A 597 21.57 1.00 6.89
N GLN A 598 20.61 0.12 6.58
CA GLN A 598 20.81 -1.33 6.67
C GLN A 598 21.77 -1.83 5.59
N PHE A 599 21.76 -1.23 4.41
CA PHE A 599 22.74 -1.49 3.36
C PHE A 599 24.14 -1.06 3.81
N CYS A 600 24.27 0.04 4.55
CA CYS A 600 25.55 0.46 5.11
C CYS A 600 26.04 -0.51 6.20
N ASP A 601 25.15 -0.90 7.12
CA ASP A 601 25.48 -1.83 8.20
C ASP A 601 25.81 -3.24 7.67
N GLY A 602 25.19 -3.62 6.54
CA GLY A 602 25.43 -4.88 5.84
C GLY A 602 26.57 -4.85 4.82
N GLY A 603 27.33 -3.74 4.70
CA GLY A 603 28.45 -3.64 3.75
C GLY A 603 28.07 -3.57 2.27
N VAL A 604 26.79 -3.34 1.96
CA VAL A 604 26.26 -3.21 0.59
C VAL A 604 26.59 -1.82 0.02
N ALA A 605 26.43 -0.77 0.83
CA ALA A 605 26.62 0.62 0.41
C ALA A 605 27.51 1.39 1.39
N LEU A 606 28.10 2.47 0.90
CA LEU A 606 28.89 3.43 1.67
C LEU A 606 28.06 4.68 1.94
N TYR A 607 28.23 5.26 3.12
CA TYR A 607 27.60 6.51 3.54
C TYR A 607 28.59 7.68 3.36
N ASN A 608 28.19 8.72 2.62
CA ASN A 608 28.98 9.92 2.32
C ASN A 608 30.46 9.62 1.96
N PRO A 609 30.71 8.77 0.94
CA PRO A 609 32.10 8.46 0.54
C PRO A 609 32.86 9.70 0.01
N ASP A 610 32.17 10.79 -0.34
CA ASP A 610 32.74 12.08 -0.73
C ASP A 610 33.16 12.97 0.45
N GLU A 611 32.41 12.94 1.55
CA GLU A 611 32.63 13.77 2.74
C GLU A 611 32.28 12.97 4.01
N PRO A 612 33.21 12.14 4.53
CA PRO A 612 32.94 11.21 5.64
C PRO A 612 32.41 11.88 6.92
N ASN A 613 32.81 13.12 7.19
CA ASN A 613 32.45 13.89 8.39
C ASN A 613 31.06 14.55 8.29
N ARG A 614 30.37 14.40 7.15
CA ARG A 614 29.05 15.00 6.94
C ARG A 614 28.03 14.39 7.91
N ALA A 615 27.32 15.28 8.62
CA ALA A 615 26.31 14.90 9.61
C ALA A 615 25.27 13.92 9.06
N VAL A 616 24.86 12.96 9.91
CA VAL A 616 23.98 11.83 9.55
C VAL A 616 22.61 12.27 9.02
N ASN A 617 22.11 13.41 9.50
CA ASN A 617 20.83 14.02 9.12
C ASN A 617 20.95 15.07 8.00
N SER A 618 22.14 15.24 7.40
CA SER A 618 22.34 16.25 6.37
C SER A 618 21.41 16.00 5.17
N PRO A 619 20.75 17.05 4.62
CA PRO A 619 19.98 16.92 3.39
C PRO A 619 20.88 16.61 2.18
N LYS A 620 22.19 16.80 2.31
CA LYS A 620 23.21 16.46 1.30
C LYS A 620 23.78 15.05 1.45
N ALA A 621 23.21 14.23 2.35
CA ALA A 621 23.65 12.86 2.52
C ALA A 621 23.53 12.06 1.21
N CYS A 622 24.58 11.34 0.84
CA CYS A 622 24.66 10.54 -0.37
C CYS A 622 25.20 9.14 -0.07
N TYR A 623 24.92 8.23 -1.00
CA TYR A 623 25.23 6.81 -0.89
C TYR A 623 25.83 6.32 -2.20
N GLN A 624 26.68 5.30 -2.10
CA GLN A 624 27.31 4.66 -3.26
C GLN A 624 27.49 3.17 -2.96
N ILE A 625 27.34 2.30 -3.95
CA ILE A 625 27.61 0.86 -3.75
C ILE A 625 29.07 0.61 -3.34
N ALA A 626 29.28 -0.35 -2.42
CA ALA A 626 30.63 -0.74 -2.00
C ALA A 626 31.46 -1.26 -3.21
N PRO A 627 32.73 -0.88 -3.33
CA PRO A 627 33.59 -1.25 -4.48
C PRO A 627 33.77 -2.77 -4.61
N GLU A 628 33.90 -3.46 -3.48
CA GLU A 628 34.08 -4.91 -3.46
C GLU A 628 32.81 -5.62 -3.95
N LEU A 629 31.65 -5.16 -3.48
CA LEU A 629 30.37 -5.73 -3.90
C LEU A 629 30.09 -5.45 -5.38
N HIS A 630 30.37 -4.25 -5.88
CA HIS A 630 30.21 -3.94 -7.30
C HIS A 630 31.00 -4.90 -8.20
N SER A 631 32.23 -5.24 -7.81
CA SER A 631 33.07 -6.19 -8.56
C SER A 631 32.45 -7.59 -8.63
N VAL A 632 31.78 -8.03 -7.56
CA VAL A 632 31.04 -9.31 -7.52
C VAL A 632 29.79 -9.23 -8.38
N LEU A 633 29.05 -8.12 -8.32
CA LEU A 633 27.79 -7.95 -9.07
C LEU A 633 28.01 -7.95 -10.59
N LEU A 634 29.18 -7.53 -11.07
CA LEU A 634 29.55 -7.61 -12.49
C LEU A 634 29.58 -9.06 -13.02
N THR A 635 29.77 -10.05 -12.14
CA THR A 635 29.80 -11.48 -12.51
C THR A 635 28.44 -12.16 -12.38
N TYR A 636 27.37 -11.44 -12.00
CA TYR A 636 26.04 -12.04 -11.85
C TYR A 636 25.54 -12.66 -13.17
N GLY A 637 25.10 -13.91 -13.11
CA GLY A 637 24.65 -14.70 -14.27
C GLY A 637 25.78 -15.34 -15.08
N THR A 638 27.03 -15.19 -14.66
CA THR A 638 28.21 -15.86 -15.28
C THR A 638 28.65 -17.08 -14.47
N PRO A 639 29.44 -18.01 -15.04
CA PRO A 639 30.01 -19.14 -14.30
C PRO A 639 30.84 -18.73 -13.07
N GLU A 640 31.40 -17.52 -13.06
CA GLU A 640 32.24 -16.99 -11.99
C GLU A 640 31.45 -16.44 -10.78
N TRP A 641 30.12 -16.35 -10.88
CA TRP A 641 29.24 -15.77 -9.85
C TRP A 641 29.41 -16.43 -8.49
N ASP A 642 29.28 -17.77 -8.43
CA ASP A 642 29.25 -18.51 -7.17
C ASP A 642 30.57 -18.39 -6.40
N GLU A 643 31.71 -18.42 -7.10
CA GLU A 643 33.03 -18.24 -6.50
C GLU A 643 33.23 -16.81 -6.00
N SER A 644 32.87 -15.82 -6.81
CA SER A 644 32.98 -14.38 -6.49
C SER A 644 32.16 -14.03 -5.24
N LEU A 645 30.90 -14.47 -5.20
CA LEU A 645 29.99 -14.24 -4.09
C LEU A 645 30.51 -14.89 -2.80
N LYS A 646 30.98 -16.14 -2.86
CA LYS A 646 31.53 -16.85 -1.70
C LYS A 646 32.75 -16.14 -1.13
N GLY A 647 33.65 -15.65 -1.98
CA GLY A 647 34.82 -14.87 -1.57
C GLY A 647 34.42 -13.57 -0.86
N HIS A 648 33.43 -12.86 -1.37
CA HIS A 648 32.91 -11.63 -0.75
C HIS A 648 32.26 -11.88 0.60
N MET A 649 31.40 -12.90 0.70
CA MET A 649 30.73 -13.27 1.96
C MET A 649 31.72 -13.63 3.08
N GLY A 650 32.91 -14.14 2.75
CA GLY A 650 33.97 -14.41 3.72
C GLY A 650 34.62 -13.15 4.32
N ASN A 651 34.55 -12.01 3.61
CA ASN A 651 35.26 -10.77 3.97
C ASN A 651 34.32 -9.64 4.43
N ILE A 652 33.00 -9.80 4.29
CA ILE A 652 32.02 -8.72 4.47
C ILE A 652 32.09 -8.08 5.87
N SER A 653 32.24 -8.86 6.94
CA SER A 653 32.35 -8.35 8.31
C SER A 653 33.59 -7.49 8.50
N THR A 654 34.73 -7.90 7.94
CA THR A 654 35.98 -7.14 8.00
C THR A 654 35.88 -5.82 7.25
N LEU A 655 35.21 -5.80 6.09
CA LEU A 655 34.96 -4.57 5.33
C LEU A 655 34.06 -3.61 6.12
N VAL A 656 32.96 -4.10 6.71
CA VAL A 656 32.07 -3.30 7.55
C VAL A 656 32.83 -2.69 8.73
N GLU A 657 33.68 -3.47 9.41
CA GLU A 657 34.54 -2.99 10.50
C GLU A 657 35.53 -1.92 10.03
N GLN A 658 36.17 -2.11 8.88
CA GLN A 658 37.08 -1.12 8.28
C GLN A 658 36.35 0.20 7.96
N TYR A 659 35.17 0.13 7.34
CA TYR A 659 34.36 1.31 7.03
C TYR A 659 33.83 2.00 8.31
N ALA A 660 33.53 1.24 9.37
CA ALA A 660 33.13 1.79 10.65
C ALA A 660 34.30 2.42 11.42
N MET A 661 35.50 1.84 11.34
CA MET A 661 36.73 2.38 11.93
C MET A 661 37.14 3.71 11.29
N ALA A 662 37.03 3.82 9.97
CA ALA A 662 37.28 5.08 9.25
C ALA A 662 36.35 6.20 9.74
N ARG A 663 35.07 5.92 10.01
CA ARG A 663 34.12 6.89 10.60
C ARG A 663 34.43 7.23 12.06
N LYS A 664 34.87 6.26 12.86
CA LYS A 664 35.17 6.46 14.29
C LYS A 664 36.40 7.33 14.53
N MET A 665 37.38 7.30 13.63
CA MET A 665 38.60 8.13 13.74
C MET A 665 38.32 9.65 13.63
N GLU A 666 37.10 10.05 13.28
CA GLU A 666 36.71 11.45 13.12
C GLU A 666 35.78 11.98 14.24
N MET A 667 35.50 11.19 15.29
CA MET A 667 34.69 11.64 16.42
C MET A 667 35.41 12.68 17.29
N ILE A 668 34.65 13.62 17.87
CA ILE A 668 35.19 14.70 18.70
C ILE A 668 35.31 14.21 20.15
N PRO A 669 36.51 14.17 20.75
CA PRO A 669 36.66 13.79 22.16
C PRO A 669 36.19 14.91 23.09
N LEU A 670 35.48 14.53 24.16
CA LEU A 670 35.00 15.40 25.23
C LEU A 670 35.27 14.74 26.59
N LYS A 671 35.90 15.46 27.51
CA LYS A 671 36.11 14.99 28.88
C LYS A 671 35.33 15.88 29.85
N LEU A 672 34.51 15.27 30.70
CA LEU A 672 33.73 15.97 31.72
C LEU A 672 34.57 16.24 32.98
N ASN A 673 34.11 17.20 33.79
CA ASN A 673 34.81 17.62 35.02
C ASN A 673 34.91 16.50 36.07
N ASP A 674 33.99 15.54 36.08
CA ASP A 674 34.03 14.37 36.96
C ASP A 674 34.95 13.25 36.47
N GLY A 675 35.66 13.47 35.36
CA GLY A 675 36.58 12.52 34.76
C GLY A 675 35.96 11.59 33.72
N THR A 676 34.67 11.70 33.42
CA THR A 676 34.00 10.89 32.39
C THR A 676 34.50 11.25 30.99
N ASP A 677 35.03 10.26 30.25
CA ASP A 677 35.41 10.43 28.84
C ASP A 677 34.21 10.10 27.92
N LEU A 678 33.87 11.03 27.04
CA LEU A 678 32.80 10.95 26.06
C LEU A 678 33.32 11.23 24.65
N THR A 679 32.60 10.74 23.64
CA THR A 679 32.88 11.04 22.22
C THR A 679 31.62 11.54 21.55
N LEU A 680 31.71 12.70 20.89
CA LEU A 680 30.61 13.28 20.12
C LEU A 680 30.80 13.00 18.62
N SER A 681 29.69 12.97 17.89
CA SER A 681 29.64 12.86 16.44
C SER A 681 30.37 14.04 15.76
N PRO A 682 30.99 13.86 14.59
CA PRO A 682 31.61 14.97 13.87
C PRO A 682 30.56 15.98 13.39
N GLY A 683 30.87 17.28 13.50
CA GLY A 683 30.04 18.35 12.96
C GLY A 683 30.05 19.63 13.80
N ALA A 684 29.60 20.73 13.21
CA ALA A 684 29.59 22.04 13.86
C ALA A 684 28.68 22.09 15.11
N HIS A 685 27.55 21.37 15.10
CA HIS A 685 26.62 21.29 16.23
C HIS A 685 27.25 20.58 17.44
N SER A 686 27.86 19.42 17.21
CA SER A 686 28.56 18.64 18.22
C SER A 686 29.81 19.36 18.74
N GLN A 687 30.51 20.10 17.87
CA GLN A 687 31.59 20.98 18.31
C GLN A 687 31.08 22.09 19.23
N LEU A 688 29.95 22.72 18.91
CA LEU A 688 29.35 23.74 19.77
C LEU A 688 28.86 23.17 21.11
N ILE A 689 28.33 21.94 21.15
CA ILE A 689 28.02 21.23 22.40
C ILE A 689 29.28 21.07 23.25
N LYS A 690 30.40 20.68 22.65
CA LYS A 690 31.69 20.62 23.35
C LYS A 690 32.12 21.99 23.85
N ASP A 691 31.99 23.04 23.05
CA ASP A 691 32.36 24.40 23.45
C ASP A 691 31.47 24.91 24.59
N ILE A 692 30.19 24.55 24.64
CA ILE A 692 29.30 24.84 25.77
C ILE A 692 29.86 24.21 27.06
N ILE A 693 30.31 22.97 27.01
CA ILE A 693 30.76 22.24 28.20
C ILE A 693 32.15 22.71 28.63
N VAL A 694 33.06 22.96 27.69
CA VAL A 694 34.46 23.25 27.97
C VAL A 694 34.74 24.75 28.12
N GLU A 695 33.96 25.61 27.44
CA GLU A 695 34.16 27.06 27.47
C GLU A 695 33.08 27.80 28.26
N PHE A 696 31.80 27.56 27.98
CA PHE A 696 30.68 28.25 28.68
C PHE A 696 30.56 27.80 30.13
N GLY A 697 30.49 26.49 30.38
CA GLY A 697 30.31 25.90 31.71
C GLY A 697 31.29 26.46 32.73
N PRO A 698 32.62 26.33 32.53
CA PRO A 698 33.62 26.85 33.47
C PRO A 698 33.58 28.36 33.71
N ARG A 699 33.03 29.16 32.78
CA ARG A 699 32.98 30.63 32.90
C ARG A 699 31.72 31.13 33.59
N PHE A 700 30.57 30.54 33.29
CA PHE A 700 29.26 31.05 33.71
C PHE A 700 28.55 30.15 34.72
N ALA A 701 29.01 28.91 34.87
CA ALA A 701 28.51 27.94 35.84
C ALA A 701 29.67 27.03 36.33
N PRO A 702 30.70 27.60 36.98
CA PRO A 702 31.87 26.84 37.44
C PRO A 702 31.47 25.66 38.32
N GLU A 703 32.12 24.52 38.14
CA GLU A 703 31.82 23.26 38.83
C GLU A 703 30.39 22.73 38.62
N ALA A 704 29.65 23.23 37.63
CA ALA A 704 28.32 22.70 37.32
C ALA A 704 28.39 21.24 36.85
N GLU A 705 27.44 20.45 37.34
CA GLU A 705 27.26 19.05 36.98
C GLU A 705 26.57 18.96 35.61
N VAL A 706 27.13 18.17 34.69
CA VAL A 706 26.48 17.90 33.39
C VAL A 706 25.40 16.82 33.59
N ILE A 707 24.13 17.22 33.47
CA ILE A 707 22.98 16.33 33.67
C ILE A 707 22.57 15.64 32.37
N TYR A 708 22.63 16.36 31.26
CA TYR A 708 22.23 15.84 29.95
C TYR A 708 23.09 16.43 28.83
N ILE A 709 23.43 15.60 27.85
CA ILE A 709 24.00 15.97 26.55
C ILE A 709 23.24 15.19 25.47
N GLY A 710 22.54 15.90 24.59
CA GLY A 710 21.87 15.34 23.42
C GLY A 710 22.71 15.53 22.16
N ASP A 711 23.35 14.47 21.68
CA ASP A 711 24.07 14.48 20.40
C ASP A 711 23.30 13.62 19.39
N THR A 712 22.64 14.31 18.45
CA THR A 712 21.78 13.68 17.42
C THR A 712 22.50 12.63 16.54
N GLY A 713 23.84 12.60 16.54
CA GLY A 713 24.65 11.62 15.80
C GLY A 713 25.28 10.51 16.66
N ALA A 714 25.21 10.58 17.99
CA ALA A 714 25.81 9.58 18.88
C ALA A 714 24.90 8.35 19.07
N LYS A 715 25.51 7.18 19.35
CA LYS A 715 24.74 5.94 19.65
C LYS A 715 24.03 6.00 21.01
N GLU A 716 24.56 6.79 21.96
CA GLU A 716 24.01 6.98 23.30
C GLU A 716 24.22 8.42 23.80
N ASP A 717 23.17 9.04 24.34
CA ASP A 717 23.22 10.34 25.03
C ASP A 717 23.82 10.18 26.44
N HIS A 718 24.57 11.18 26.92
CA HIS A 718 24.90 11.26 28.34
C HIS A 718 23.68 11.77 29.12
N PHE A 719 23.05 10.94 29.95
CA PHE A 719 21.84 11.34 30.70
C PHE A 719 21.80 10.80 32.13
N ARG A 720 21.90 11.70 33.12
CA ARG A 720 21.75 11.39 34.54
C ARG A 720 20.28 11.46 34.97
N LYS A 721 19.50 10.49 34.53
CA LYS A 721 18.04 10.46 34.75
C LYS A 721 17.64 10.53 36.22
N GLU A 722 18.31 9.76 37.08
CA GLU A 722 18.02 9.72 38.52
C GLU A 722 18.32 11.07 39.17
N ARG A 723 19.46 11.67 38.81
CA ARG A 723 19.86 13.00 39.30
C ARG A 723 18.87 14.09 38.87
N LEU A 724 18.41 14.08 37.63
CA LEU A 724 17.39 15.04 37.15
C LEU A 724 16.05 14.89 37.92
N ALA A 725 15.67 13.65 38.26
CA ALA A 725 14.48 13.38 39.06
C ALA A 725 14.62 13.90 40.50
N GLU A 726 15.80 13.79 41.12
CA GLU A 726 16.07 14.38 42.44
C GLU A 726 15.89 15.90 42.44
N LEU A 727 16.26 16.56 41.33
CA LEU A 727 16.07 17.99 41.09
C LEU A 727 14.61 18.37 40.77
N GLY A 728 13.68 17.42 40.77
CA GLY A 728 12.23 17.66 40.63
C GLY A 728 11.68 17.48 39.21
N VAL A 729 12.49 16.98 38.27
CA VAL A 729 12.10 16.87 36.85
C VAL A 729 12.15 15.41 36.40
N THR A 730 10.99 14.86 36.04
CA THR A 730 10.88 13.48 35.53
C THR A 730 10.47 13.50 34.06
N VAL A 731 11.28 12.90 33.19
CA VAL A 731 11.05 12.90 31.74
C VAL A 731 10.88 11.47 31.21
N ASN A 732 9.79 11.25 30.47
CA ASN A 732 9.41 9.94 29.90
C ASN A 732 9.86 9.72 28.44
N ARG A 733 10.26 10.78 27.72
CA ARG A 733 10.71 10.72 26.31
C ARG A 733 11.92 11.64 26.09
N LYS A 734 12.96 11.12 25.42
CA LYS A 734 14.23 11.82 25.19
C LYS A 734 14.11 13.09 24.32
N GLY A 735 13.25 13.08 23.29
CA GLY A 735 13.12 14.18 22.30
C GLY A 735 12.44 15.48 22.76
N LYS A 736 12.42 15.79 24.07
CA LYS A 736 11.89 17.06 24.60
C LYS A 736 12.87 17.83 25.50
N LEU A 737 14.04 17.27 25.78
CA LEU A 737 15.10 17.96 26.53
C LEU A 737 15.84 18.96 25.62
N PRO A 738 16.52 19.96 26.20
CA PRO A 738 17.45 20.82 25.47
C PRO A 738 18.77 20.09 25.16
N ASP A 739 19.61 20.63 24.29
CA ASP A 739 20.85 19.95 23.84
C ASP A 739 21.84 19.71 24.99
N VAL A 740 21.94 20.65 25.94
CA VAL A 740 22.77 20.51 27.15
C VAL A 740 21.98 20.97 28.38
N VAL A 741 22.04 20.18 29.46
CA VAL A 741 21.52 20.57 30.79
C VAL A 741 22.66 20.57 31.80
N LEU A 742 22.92 21.73 32.42
CA LEU A 742 23.88 21.86 33.51
C LEU A 742 23.16 22.18 34.82
N TYR A 743 23.57 21.54 35.91
CA TYR A 743 23.11 21.87 37.26
C TYR A 743 24.23 22.56 38.03
N TRP A 744 24.02 23.82 38.38
CA TRP A 744 24.96 24.61 39.16
C TRP A 744 24.52 24.66 40.62
N GLU A 745 25.13 23.82 41.45
CA GLU A 745 24.73 23.61 42.85
C GLU A 745 24.89 24.89 43.70
N GLU A 746 25.95 25.66 43.50
CA GLU A 746 26.25 26.87 44.28
C GLU A 746 25.11 27.90 44.24
N ARG A 747 24.50 28.09 43.05
CA ARG A 747 23.37 29.01 42.86
C ARG A 747 22.02 28.31 42.82
N ASN A 748 22.01 26.98 42.92
CA ASN A 748 20.85 26.13 42.74
C ASN A 748 20.09 26.47 41.44
N TRP A 749 20.81 26.44 40.30
CA TRP A 749 20.26 26.71 38.96
C TRP A 749 20.38 25.52 38.03
N LEU A 750 19.37 25.33 37.17
CA LEU A 750 19.42 24.48 35.99
C LEU A 750 19.55 25.36 34.74
N LEU A 751 20.69 25.22 34.05
CA LEU A 751 20.93 25.89 32.77
C LEU A 751 20.49 24.95 31.66
N LEU A 752 19.49 25.40 30.89
CA LEU A 752 18.88 24.71 29.77
C LEU A 752 19.42 25.35 28.49
N ILE A 753 20.32 24.65 27.79
CA ILE A 753 21.15 25.24 26.73
C ILE A 753 20.85 24.56 25.39
N GLU A 754 20.44 25.33 24.39
CA GLU A 754 20.22 24.87 23.00
C GLU A 754 21.40 25.29 22.11
N SER A 755 21.94 24.36 21.32
CA SER A 755 23.10 24.53 20.43
C SER A 755 22.65 24.82 19.00
N VAL A 756 22.69 26.09 18.59
CA VAL A 756 22.13 26.55 17.31
C VAL A 756 23.21 26.70 16.25
N THR A 757 23.23 25.78 15.30
CA THR A 757 24.12 25.84 14.11
C THR A 757 23.36 25.93 12.78
N SER A 758 22.26 25.17 12.64
CA SER A 758 21.37 25.20 11.47
C SER A 758 19.89 24.95 11.76
N HIS A 759 19.53 24.56 12.99
CA HIS A 759 18.15 24.33 13.45
C HIS A 759 17.76 25.42 14.48
N GLY A 760 16.47 25.76 14.58
CA GLY A 760 15.99 27.00 15.22
C GLY A 760 16.34 27.19 16.70
N PRO A 761 16.35 28.44 17.21
CA PRO A 761 16.75 28.80 18.58
C PRO A 761 15.69 28.51 19.63
N VAL A 762 15.95 28.88 20.90
CA VAL A 762 14.89 28.99 21.91
C VAL A 762 13.97 30.17 21.57
N ASP A 763 12.98 29.89 20.74
CA ASP A 763 11.91 30.81 20.42
C ASP A 763 10.85 30.85 21.54
N GLY A 764 9.87 31.75 21.44
CA GLY A 764 8.82 31.89 22.45
C GLY A 764 7.99 30.61 22.67
N LYS A 765 7.86 29.76 21.65
CA LYS A 765 7.16 28.47 21.75
C LYS A 765 8.02 27.46 22.51
N ARG A 766 9.29 27.31 22.14
CA ARG A 766 10.26 26.40 22.74
C ARG A 766 10.56 26.75 24.19
N HIS A 767 10.68 28.04 24.50
CA HIS A 767 10.74 28.53 25.88
C HIS A 767 9.53 28.06 26.70
N GLY A 768 8.32 28.23 26.15
CA GLY A 768 7.08 27.76 26.81
C GLY A 768 7.00 26.24 26.97
N GLU A 769 7.57 25.47 26.05
CA GLU A 769 7.68 24.01 26.16
C GLU A 769 8.64 23.59 27.27
N LEU A 770 9.83 24.18 27.32
CA LEU A 770 10.84 23.90 28.35
C LEU A 770 10.35 24.34 29.73
N ALA A 771 9.72 25.51 29.85
CA ALA A 771 9.12 25.99 31.09
C ALA A 771 8.04 25.03 31.63
N LYS A 772 7.22 24.45 30.75
CA LYS A 772 6.24 23.42 31.15
C LYS A 772 6.91 22.12 31.55
N LEU A 773 7.94 21.69 30.81
CA LEU A 773 8.66 20.44 31.08
C LEU A 773 9.41 20.48 32.42
N PHE A 774 9.99 21.63 32.74
CA PHE A 774 10.77 21.87 33.96
C PHE A 774 9.97 22.60 35.05
N ALA A 775 8.62 22.67 34.94
CA ALA A 775 7.78 23.45 35.86
C ALA A 775 7.89 23.03 37.34
N ASN A 776 8.24 21.76 37.60
CA ASN A 776 8.41 21.20 38.94
C ASN A 776 9.88 21.16 39.40
N ALA A 777 10.81 21.77 38.63
CA ALA A 777 12.20 21.87 39.01
C ALA A 777 12.34 22.60 40.36
N LYS A 778 13.12 22.03 41.27
CA LYS A 778 13.49 22.68 42.54
C LYS A 778 14.52 23.80 42.33
N PRO A 779 15.52 23.65 41.43
CA PRO A 779 16.44 24.73 41.05
C PRO A 779 15.75 25.82 40.21
N GLY A 780 16.28 27.04 40.25
CA GLY A 780 15.87 28.11 39.32
C GLY A 780 16.26 27.76 37.87
N LEU A 781 15.48 28.21 36.89
CA LEU A 781 15.71 27.90 35.47
C LEU A 781 16.42 29.07 34.76
N VAL A 782 17.46 28.75 34.00
CA VAL A 782 18.16 29.69 33.11
C VAL A 782 18.13 29.12 31.70
N TYR A 783 17.58 29.87 30.76
CA TYR A 783 17.49 29.47 29.36
C TYR A 783 18.60 30.13 28.57
N VAL A 784 19.39 29.33 27.86
CA VAL A 784 20.54 29.82 27.09
C VAL A 784 20.44 29.32 25.65
N THR A 785 20.54 30.24 24.70
CA THR A 785 20.77 29.87 23.29
C THR A 785 22.25 30.08 22.97
N ALA A 786 22.94 29.01 22.58
CA ALA A 786 24.34 29.03 22.22
C ALA A 786 24.51 29.04 20.70
N PHE A 787 25.41 29.89 20.20
CA PHE A 787 25.78 29.98 18.78
C PHE A 787 27.30 29.78 18.61
N PRO A 788 27.76 29.28 17.44
CA PRO A 788 29.19 29.15 17.19
C PRO A 788 29.84 30.52 16.96
N ASP A 789 29.13 31.44 16.27
CA ASP A 789 29.60 32.77 15.95
C ASP A 789 28.45 33.79 15.82
N ARG A 790 28.79 35.08 15.84
CA ARG A 790 27.78 36.16 15.71
C ARG A 790 27.07 36.18 14.35
N LYS A 791 27.67 35.59 13.32
CA LYS A 791 27.09 35.54 11.96
C LYS A 791 25.94 34.53 11.90
N VAL A 792 26.04 33.40 12.61
CA VAL A 792 24.93 32.46 12.79
C VAL A 792 23.86 33.08 13.67
N MET A 793 24.22 33.71 14.80
CA MET A 793 23.28 34.41 15.67
C MET A 793 22.43 35.44 14.92
N ALA A 794 23.03 36.23 14.03
CA ALA A 794 22.32 37.27 13.27
C ALA A 794 21.14 36.74 12.44
N LYS A 795 21.18 35.46 12.01
CA LYS A 795 20.09 34.84 11.25
C LYS A 795 18.85 34.55 12.09
N TYR A 796 19.02 34.38 13.39
CA TYR A 796 17.99 33.93 14.32
C TYR A 796 17.63 35.00 15.36
N LEU A 797 18.26 36.18 15.29
CA LEU A 797 18.10 37.25 16.28
C LEU A 797 16.64 37.67 16.49
N MET A 798 15.83 37.65 15.42
CA MET A 798 14.42 38.01 15.46
C MET A 798 13.52 36.98 16.14
N ASP A 799 14.00 35.74 16.26
CA ASP A 799 13.23 34.61 16.77
C ASP A 799 13.53 34.32 18.26
N LEU A 800 14.59 34.92 18.81
CA LEU A 800 15.01 34.70 20.20
C LEU A 800 13.98 35.25 21.19
N SER A 801 13.60 34.41 22.16
CA SER A 801 12.68 34.83 23.22
C SER A 801 13.30 35.86 24.15
N TRP A 802 12.50 36.85 24.57
CA TRP A 802 12.82 37.68 25.74
C TRP A 802 12.94 36.82 27.01
N GLU A 803 13.60 37.36 28.03
CA GLU A 803 13.90 36.69 29.30
C GLU A 803 14.81 35.44 29.12
N THR A 804 15.62 35.43 28.07
CA THR A 804 16.62 34.38 27.82
C THR A 804 18.01 34.96 27.65
N GLU A 805 19.00 34.10 27.82
CA GLU A 805 20.41 34.43 27.63
C GLU A 805 20.93 33.89 26.30
N VAL A 806 21.89 34.61 25.72
CA VAL A 806 22.55 34.19 24.49
C VAL A 806 24.06 34.16 24.71
N TRP A 807 24.67 33.04 24.33
CA TRP A 807 26.11 32.86 24.37
C TRP A 807 26.66 32.58 22.97
N VAL A 808 27.86 33.06 22.68
CA VAL A 808 28.52 32.87 21.39
C VAL A 808 29.93 32.36 21.62
N ALA A 809 30.26 31.21 21.03
CA ALA A 809 31.53 30.53 21.25
C ALA A 809 32.74 31.33 20.73
N ASP A 810 32.58 32.14 19.68
CA ASP A 810 33.62 33.06 19.17
C ASP A 810 33.99 34.22 20.11
N ALA A 811 33.16 34.47 21.14
CA ALA A 811 33.35 35.50 22.16
C ALA A 811 33.03 34.92 23.55
N PRO A 812 33.76 33.87 23.99
CA PRO A 812 33.31 32.95 25.03
C PRO A 812 33.24 33.59 26.43
N THR A 813 33.86 34.76 26.63
CA THR A 813 33.86 35.52 27.88
C THR A 813 32.66 36.43 28.07
N HIS A 814 31.78 36.55 27.07
CA HIS A 814 30.65 37.47 27.08
C HIS A 814 29.31 36.73 26.94
N MET A 815 28.24 37.36 27.44
CA MET A 815 26.87 36.89 27.32
C MET A 815 25.98 38.07 26.92
N ILE A 816 24.92 37.80 26.16
CA ILE A 816 23.93 38.78 25.77
C ILE A 816 22.64 38.45 26.53
N HIS A 817 22.15 39.43 27.29
CA HIS A 817 20.93 39.32 28.09
C HIS A 817 19.77 39.96 27.32
N LEU A 818 18.78 39.17 26.89
CA LEU A 818 17.59 39.67 26.20
C LEU A 818 16.50 40.01 27.22
N ASN A 819 16.63 41.16 27.91
CA ASN A 819 15.74 41.52 29.01
C ASN A 819 15.55 43.05 29.16
N GLY A 820 14.66 43.45 30.07
CA GLY A 820 14.29 44.84 30.37
C GLY A 820 15.26 45.62 31.29
N ASP A 821 14.76 46.69 31.87
CA ASP A 821 15.49 47.75 32.61
C ASP A 821 16.31 47.32 33.84
N ARG A 822 16.14 46.07 34.30
CA ARG A 822 16.84 45.46 35.45
C ARG A 822 18.37 45.58 35.42
N PHE A 823 18.98 45.74 34.24
CA PHE A 823 20.45 45.75 34.07
C PHE A 823 21.02 47.05 33.46
N LEU A 824 20.25 48.14 33.43
CA LEU A 824 20.74 49.43 32.90
C LEU A 824 21.68 50.14 33.88
N GLY A 825 22.95 50.28 33.50
CA GLY A 825 23.94 51.06 34.24
C GLY A 825 25.28 51.15 33.48
N PRO A 826 26.15 52.13 33.78
CA PRO A 826 27.48 52.20 33.19
C PRO A 826 28.32 50.97 33.56
N HIS A 827 29.06 50.41 32.59
CA HIS A 827 30.02 49.32 32.82
C HIS A 827 31.39 49.83 33.37
N THR A 828 31.46 51.11 33.73
CA THR A 828 32.68 51.82 34.18
C THR A 828 32.40 52.62 35.43
#